data_AF-A0A099KPA5-F1
#
_entry.id   AF-A0A099KPA5-F1
#
_cell.length_a   1.000
_cell.length_b   1.000
_cell.length_c   1.000
_cell.angle_alpha   90.00
_cell.angle_beta   90.00
_cell.angle_gamma   90.00
#
_symmetry.space_group_name_H-M   'P 1'
#
loop_
_entity.id
_entity.type
_entity.pdbx_description
1 polymer ?
#
loop_
_entity_poly.entity_id
_entity_poly.type
_entity_poly.pdbx_seq_one_letter_code
_entity_poly.pdbx_strand_id
1 'polypeptide(L)'
;AEKSIKINGVPVGTYQVVVAAINRLNSRVFQVRTITFTKESATILDEAGWEEIPESGADVTDYEGIANDIANATNNLGKSNFTSEVTALLEQVESIPTEETLPVLLDGIVEDIKAQELALNNVKLDETNIAALQATYQQLGMDLLSSQGDTNSAFIAMVEKLSDTDQFVLDINEQLGQILVEGGKVSYEQFTNYKLLVDTLNGSLTSIINQVTNSNSGLSAAHSKIDQNINDISLLLGNTDITDLLTKTTQVSVNLDRLSNTLTEQSFAAQFDDWATFQQTLSNDFQLTDLLERNIDLALVQEKITSDVNEVQAEASSTKKLVAAFEQSLSSLATNENVLSTARETKATLTRELNSKISDEASTRDSAISSIEQTVANESETRATALSSLNSAIEDETTARNSAIDTVNQTITNEKQTTATALANLISAIEDETITRNSAIDTVNQTISDEKQTTATALANLISAIEDENTARNSAINTVNQTITDEKQTTATALTNLISAIEDEATTRNSEITATNQTVASKASTTALSNLAARVSSEETKSAAAILTMNAQSDDIGDLEAQVFLGVNINGKVTGIYMSGDTSQSIIDIMGDKIQFTNPITNNVDFRWSAAQRSFAFQGSINLIGATHMRLSSANAFGSSNQFIEWFGPKLLNGSGDPDFTKIKESNAISFLKADGSAYFGGAIVSGTLNNSLATSSLSTTAIVDLGSFGSNGGSIAIACSVTLSSQYNYFSATAPTVPPIPYCSIRLEEYVGGSWVARQTMSYTGTGTISGSEYERESKKWRAVKHQNLGGSFTYTDNKKTTASRRYRLRMTSRSGLLTTSSYSPTQRLSITTSEG
;
A
#
# COMPACT_ATOMS: atom_id res chain seq x y z
N ALA A 1 -40.38 25.07 26.34
CA ALA A 1 -40.47 26.52 25.99
C ALA A 1 -39.95 26.67 24.58
N GLU A 2 -40.75 27.24 23.68
CA GLU A 2 -40.33 27.44 22.28
C GLU A 2 -39.46 28.71 22.17
N LYS A 3 -38.39 28.61 21.37
CA LYS A 3 -37.60 29.77 20.93
C LYS A 3 -37.44 29.66 19.41
N SER A 4 -37.84 30.71 18.71
CA SER A 4 -37.51 30.90 17.30
C SER A 4 -36.21 31.68 17.16
N ILE A 5 -35.38 31.29 16.20
CA ILE A 5 -34.23 32.08 15.76
C ILE A 5 -34.65 32.78 14.47
N LYS A 6 -34.36 34.08 14.38
CA LYS A 6 -34.51 34.89 13.17
C LYS A 6 -33.14 35.36 12.74
N ILE A 7 -32.85 35.27 11.45
CA ILE A 7 -31.72 35.93 10.80
C ILE A 7 -32.33 36.84 9.74
N ASN A 8 -31.94 38.12 9.75
CA ASN A 8 -32.46 39.16 8.86
C ASN A 8 -34.01 39.24 8.78
N GLY A 9 -34.67 39.10 9.94
CA GLY A 9 -36.11 39.34 10.10
C GLY A 9 -37.05 38.20 9.69
N VAL A 10 -36.60 37.27 8.85
CA VAL A 10 -37.42 36.14 8.37
C VAL A 10 -37.33 34.94 9.33
N PRO A 11 -38.45 34.27 9.71
CA PRO A 11 -38.41 33.08 10.54
C PRO A 11 -37.92 31.86 9.75
N VAL A 12 -36.85 31.20 10.22
CA VAL A 12 -36.23 30.03 9.56
C VAL A 12 -36.57 28.68 10.22
N GLY A 13 -37.56 28.64 11.11
CA GLY A 13 -38.13 27.40 11.65
C GLY A 13 -38.37 27.40 13.16
N THR A 14 -39.18 26.44 13.62
CA THR A 14 -39.55 26.25 15.02
C THR A 14 -39.15 24.85 15.47
N TYR A 15 -38.49 24.73 16.63
CA TYR A 15 -38.09 23.44 17.20
C TYR A 15 -38.52 23.34 18.66
N GLN A 16 -39.05 22.17 19.05
CA GLN A 16 -39.29 21.84 20.46
C GLN A 16 -38.10 21.10 21.06
N VAL A 17 -37.67 21.53 22.24
CA VAL A 17 -36.66 20.85 23.05
C VAL A 17 -37.35 20.18 24.25
N VAL A 18 -37.24 18.85 24.33
CA VAL A 18 -37.63 18.07 25.51
C VAL A 18 -36.38 17.76 26.33
N VAL A 19 -36.37 18.18 27.59
CA VAL A 19 -35.29 17.90 28.55
C VAL A 19 -35.81 16.92 29.60
N ALA A 20 -35.21 15.73 29.72
CA ALA A 20 -35.47 14.79 30.81
C ALA A 20 -34.27 13.87 31.15
N ALA A 21 -33.65 14.17 32.29
CA ALA A 21 -32.82 13.35 33.19
C ALA A 21 -32.28 11.94 32.78
N ILE A 22 -30.97 11.90 32.53
CA ILE A 22 -29.92 11.02 33.13
C ILE A 22 -30.39 9.84 34.01
N ASN A 23 -30.00 8.60 33.66
CA ASN A 23 -29.18 7.76 34.58
C ASN A 23 -28.43 6.57 33.94
N ARG A 24 -27.21 6.37 34.44
CA ARG A 24 -26.12 5.41 34.15
C ARG A 24 -26.50 3.90 34.18
N LEU A 25 -26.05 3.09 33.20
CA LEU A 25 -24.99 2.04 33.32
C LEU A 25 -24.95 1.00 32.17
N ASN A 26 -23.75 0.75 31.66
CA ASN A 26 -23.22 -0.45 30.97
C ASN A 26 -24.18 -1.37 30.18
N SER A 27 -24.24 -1.22 28.85
CA SER A 27 -24.42 -2.35 27.92
C SER A 27 -23.91 -2.04 26.51
N ARG A 28 -23.39 -3.05 25.80
CA ARG A 28 -23.21 -3.03 24.34
C ARG A 28 -23.73 -4.34 23.76
N VAL A 29 -25.03 -4.35 23.43
CA VAL A 29 -25.68 -5.39 22.63
C VAL A 29 -26.50 -4.68 21.54
N PHE A 30 -26.54 -5.27 20.35
CA PHE A 30 -27.27 -4.76 19.20
C PHE A 30 -28.77 -4.64 19.45
N GLN A 31 -29.37 -3.50 19.08
CA GLN A 31 -30.59 -3.38 18.26
C GLN A 31 -30.97 -1.90 18.12
N VAL A 32 -30.91 -1.34 16.92
CA VAL A 32 -31.56 -0.05 16.61
C VAL A 32 -32.74 -0.35 15.70
N ARG A 33 -33.94 -0.02 16.17
CA ARG A 33 -35.16 -0.09 15.35
C ARG A 33 -35.32 1.19 14.55
N THR A 34 -35.76 0.98 13.32
CA THR A 34 -36.26 1.90 12.30
C THR A 34 -36.98 3.14 12.83
N ILE A 35 -36.71 4.29 12.21
CA ILE A 35 -37.70 5.36 12.00
C ILE A 35 -37.79 5.55 10.48
N THR A 36 -38.99 5.37 9.94
CA THR A 36 -39.27 5.45 8.50
C THR A 36 -39.70 6.86 8.11
N PHE A 37 -39.15 7.39 7.03
CA PHE A 37 -39.80 8.47 6.26
C PHE A 37 -40.10 7.95 4.86
N THR A 38 -41.38 7.77 4.55
CA THR A 38 -41.87 7.52 3.20
C THR A 38 -41.81 8.82 2.39
N LYS A 39 -41.05 8.81 1.29
CA LYS A 39 -41.27 9.72 0.17
C LYS A 39 -41.80 8.90 -0.99
N GLU A 40 -42.91 9.34 -1.57
CA GLU A 40 -43.63 8.61 -2.60
C GLU A 40 -42.79 8.46 -3.88
N SER A 41 -42.84 7.27 -4.47
CA SER A 41 -42.26 7.02 -5.79
C SER A 41 -43.17 7.61 -6.86
N ALA A 42 -42.66 8.58 -7.62
CA ALA A 42 -43.20 8.87 -8.94
C ALA A 42 -42.70 7.79 -9.89
N THR A 43 -43.56 6.82 -10.21
CA THR A 43 -43.27 5.76 -11.18
C THR A 43 -43.25 6.34 -12.59
N ILE A 44 -42.18 6.11 -13.34
CA ILE A 44 -42.24 6.07 -14.81
C ILE A 44 -42.20 4.59 -15.17
N LEU A 45 -43.32 4.08 -15.70
CA LEU A 45 -43.40 2.74 -16.29
C LEU A 45 -42.84 2.79 -17.71
N ASP A 46 -42.27 1.68 -18.19
CA ASP A 46 -42.10 1.49 -19.63
C ASP A 46 -43.45 1.14 -20.26
N GLU A 47 -43.71 1.67 -21.45
CA GLU A 47 -44.74 1.17 -22.36
C GLU A 47 -44.20 1.20 -23.80
N ALA A 48 -44.61 0.19 -24.57
CA ALA A 48 -44.40 -0.01 -26.02
C ALA A 48 -42.98 -0.40 -26.48
N GLY A 49 -42.76 -1.73 -26.51
CA GLY A 49 -41.66 -2.36 -27.22
C GLY A 49 -41.82 -2.51 -28.74
N TRP A 50 -40.86 -3.24 -29.32
CA TRP A 50 -40.80 -3.81 -30.68
C TRP A 50 -40.94 -2.84 -31.87
N GLU A 51 -39.80 -2.46 -32.48
CA GLU A 51 -39.65 -2.58 -33.95
C GLU A 51 -38.17 -2.66 -34.38
N GLU A 52 -37.93 -3.11 -35.61
CA GLU A 52 -36.62 -3.46 -36.19
C GLU A 52 -36.07 -2.37 -37.13
N ILE A 53 -34.75 -2.10 -37.08
CA ILE A 53 -33.88 -1.67 -38.23
C ILE A 53 -34.17 -0.20 -38.74
N PRO A 54 -33.29 0.54 -39.48
CA PRO A 54 -31.90 0.33 -39.94
C PRO A 54 -30.87 1.43 -39.52
N GLU A 55 -29.65 1.25 -40.02
CA GLU A 55 -28.56 2.22 -40.22
C GLU A 55 -29.00 3.63 -40.70
N SER A 56 -28.48 4.69 -40.07
CA SER A 56 -27.83 5.84 -40.72
C SER A 56 -27.36 6.85 -39.66
N GLY A 57 -26.23 7.54 -39.91
CA GLY A 57 -25.61 8.43 -38.93
C GLY A 57 -26.13 9.87 -39.00
N ALA A 58 -26.15 10.53 -37.83
CA ALA A 58 -26.07 11.99 -37.72
C ALA A 58 -25.45 12.35 -36.37
N ASP A 59 -24.40 13.17 -36.42
CA ASP A 59 -23.67 13.69 -35.26
C ASP A 59 -24.22 15.08 -34.90
N VAL A 60 -24.91 15.20 -33.76
CA VAL A 60 -25.23 16.50 -33.11
C VAL A 60 -25.33 16.30 -31.59
N THR A 61 -24.31 16.71 -30.85
CA THR A 61 -24.40 16.86 -29.39
C THR A 61 -25.04 18.20 -29.03
N ASP A 62 -26.20 18.16 -28.38
CA ASP A 62 -26.88 19.34 -27.81
C ASP A 62 -26.25 19.71 -26.46
N TYR A 63 -25.65 20.90 -26.37
CA TYR A 63 -24.85 21.36 -25.22
C TYR A 63 -25.65 22.16 -24.17
N GLU A 64 -26.89 22.58 -24.47
CA GLU A 64 -27.64 23.48 -23.57
C GLU A 64 -28.28 22.77 -22.35
N GLY A 65 -28.59 21.47 -22.46
CA GLY A 65 -29.24 20.73 -21.38
C GLY A 65 -28.39 20.58 -20.11
N ILE A 66 -27.08 20.31 -20.28
CA ILE A 66 -26.17 20.03 -19.15
C ILE A 66 -25.86 21.30 -18.35
N ALA A 67 -25.79 22.46 -19.01
CA ALA A 67 -25.52 23.74 -18.35
C ALA A 67 -26.64 24.14 -17.36
N ASN A 68 -27.91 23.96 -17.76
CA ASN A 68 -29.07 24.28 -16.91
C ASN A 68 -29.19 23.37 -15.69
N ASP A 69 -28.88 22.07 -15.81
CA ASP A 69 -28.94 21.14 -14.68
C ASP A 69 -27.80 21.39 -13.67
N ILE A 70 -26.62 21.78 -14.14
CA ILE A 70 -25.50 22.17 -13.26
C ILE A 70 -25.79 23.50 -12.54
N ALA A 71 -26.40 24.48 -13.22
CA ALA A 71 -26.81 25.74 -12.61
C ALA A 71 -27.85 25.52 -11.48
N ASN A 72 -28.83 24.65 -11.71
CA ASN A 72 -29.87 24.33 -10.71
C ASN A 72 -29.34 23.48 -9.53
N ALA A 73 -28.36 22.60 -9.76
CA ALA A 73 -27.68 21.88 -8.69
C ALA A 73 -26.85 22.82 -7.79
N THR A 74 -26.21 23.84 -8.38
CA THR A 74 -25.33 24.77 -7.67
C THR A 74 -26.11 25.73 -6.75
N ASN A 75 -27.30 26.18 -7.19
CA ASN A 75 -28.15 27.09 -6.41
C ASN A 75 -28.69 26.51 -5.07
N ASN A 76 -28.69 25.20 -4.89
CA ASN A 76 -29.18 24.54 -3.67
C ASN A 76 -28.09 24.31 -2.59
N LEU A 77 -26.83 24.69 -2.84
CA LEU A 77 -25.68 24.42 -1.94
C LEU A 77 -25.18 25.64 -1.15
N GLY A 78 -26.08 26.56 -0.76
CA GLY A 78 -25.87 27.45 0.40
C GLY A 78 -24.60 28.33 0.42
N LYS A 79 -24.02 28.63 -0.75
CA LYS A 79 -22.80 29.44 -0.92
C LYS A 79 -22.97 30.45 -2.05
N SER A 80 -23.96 31.34 -1.92
CA SER A 80 -24.29 32.37 -2.92
C SER A 80 -23.11 33.23 -3.40
N ASN A 81 -22.09 33.40 -2.55
CA ASN A 81 -20.95 34.27 -2.84
C ASN A 81 -19.89 33.58 -3.72
N PHE A 82 -19.80 32.25 -3.69
CA PHE A 82 -18.80 31.51 -4.47
C PHE A 82 -19.19 31.44 -5.95
N THR A 83 -20.50 31.35 -6.26
CA THR A 83 -20.98 31.37 -7.65
C THR A 83 -20.67 32.70 -8.33
N SER A 84 -20.85 33.85 -7.65
CA SER A 84 -20.50 35.16 -8.22
C SER A 84 -19.00 35.32 -8.47
N GLU A 85 -18.15 34.79 -7.60
CA GLU A 85 -16.69 34.81 -7.76
C GLU A 85 -16.25 33.90 -8.91
N VAL A 86 -16.82 32.70 -9.01
CA VAL A 86 -16.52 31.73 -10.09
C VAL A 86 -17.04 32.21 -11.45
N THR A 87 -18.23 32.82 -11.52
CA THR A 87 -18.74 33.42 -12.76
C THR A 87 -17.89 34.60 -13.23
N ALA A 88 -17.44 35.47 -12.32
CA ALA A 88 -16.53 36.56 -12.67
C ALA A 88 -15.15 36.06 -13.18
N LEU A 89 -14.64 34.97 -12.60
CA LEU A 89 -13.43 34.29 -13.08
C LEU A 89 -13.64 33.64 -14.46
N LEU A 90 -14.79 33.03 -14.71
CA LEU A 90 -15.13 32.45 -16.02
C LEU A 90 -15.32 33.52 -17.11
N GLU A 91 -16.00 34.64 -16.81
CA GLU A 91 -16.10 35.77 -17.75
C GLU A 91 -14.72 36.38 -18.07
N GLN A 92 -13.80 36.46 -17.10
CA GLN A 92 -12.43 36.87 -17.35
C GLN A 92 -11.69 35.90 -18.27
N VAL A 93 -11.84 34.58 -18.06
CA VAL A 93 -11.19 33.54 -18.88
C VAL A 93 -11.77 33.46 -20.30
N GLU A 94 -13.09 33.62 -20.49
CA GLU A 94 -13.72 33.66 -21.82
C GLU A 94 -13.39 34.94 -22.61
N SER A 95 -12.92 36.01 -21.94
CA SER A 95 -12.55 37.26 -22.60
C SER A 95 -11.18 37.24 -23.30
N ILE A 96 -10.41 36.14 -23.17
CA ILE A 96 -9.05 36.01 -23.71
C ILE A 96 -9.10 35.47 -25.15
N PRO A 97 -8.59 36.22 -26.17
CA PRO A 97 -8.56 35.75 -27.55
C PRO A 97 -7.70 34.49 -27.73
N THR A 98 -8.18 33.53 -28.51
CA THR A 98 -7.70 32.14 -28.55
C THR A 98 -6.38 31.88 -29.31
N GLU A 99 -5.46 32.84 -29.35
CA GLU A 99 -4.12 32.68 -29.95
C GLU A 99 -2.98 33.22 -29.09
N GLU A 100 -2.89 32.80 -27.82
CA GLU A 100 -1.61 32.81 -27.09
C GLU A 100 -1.54 31.69 -26.05
N THR A 101 -0.35 31.10 -25.87
CA THR A 101 -0.20 29.80 -25.21
C THR A 101 0.00 29.89 -23.70
N LEU A 102 -0.15 28.72 -23.05
CA LEU A 102 0.12 28.40 -21.64
C LEU A 102 1.16 29.26 -20.87
N PRO A 103 2.31 29.69 -21.43
CA PRO A 103 3.18 30.69 -20.81
C PRO A 103 2.49 31.94 -20.23
N VAL A 104 1.48 32.54 -20.87
CA VAL A 104 0.84 33.76 -20.34
C VAL A 104 0.03 33.47 -19.07
N LEU A 105 -0.61 32.30 -18.99
CA LEU A 105 -1.28 31.84 -17.76
C LEU A 105 -0.28 31.54 -16.64
N LEU A 106 0.91 31.02 -16.99
CA LEU A 106 2.01 30.82 -16.05
C LEU A 106 2.61 32.15 -15.56
N ASP A 107 2.76 33.15 -16.44
CA ASP A 107 3.24 34.48 -16.06
C ASP A 107 2.22 35.20 -15.14
N GLY A 108 0.92 35.10 -15.43
CA GLY A 108 -0.14 35.61 -14.55
C GLY A 108 -0.16 34.90 -13.19
N ILE A 109 0.03 33.57 -13.14
CA ILE A 109 0.17 32.83 -11.88
C ILE A 109 1.47 33.21 -11.14
N VAL A 110 2.56 33.50 -11.85
CA VAL A 110 3.81 34.01 -11.27
C VAL A 110 3.63 35.44 -10.73
N GLU A 111 2.79 36.27 -11.36
CA GLU A 111 2.47 37.62 -10.91
C GLU A 111 1.53 37.60 -9.68
N ASP A 112 0.54 36.70 -9.65
CA ASP A 112 -0.30 36.45 -8.46
C ASP A 112 0.49 35.82 -7.30
N ILE A 113 1.43 34.92 -7.58
CA ILE A 113 2.35 34.37 -6.57
C ILE A 113 3.25 35.48 -6.02
N LYS A 114 3.78 36.37 -6.88
CA LYS A 114 4.53 37.56 -6.43
C LYS A 114 3.65 38.51 -5.61
N ALA A 115 2.37 38.69 -5.96
CA ALA A 115 1.43 39.49 -5.19
C ALA A 115 1.10 38.87 -3.82
N GLN A 116 0.97 37.55 -3.74
CA GLN A 116 0.81 36.82 -2.46
C GLN A 116 2.10 36.81 -1.63
N GLU A 117 3.28 36.77 -2.26
CA GLU A 117 4.58 36.91 -1.60
C GLU A 117 4.77 38.35 -1.07
N LEU A 118 4.27 39.36 -1.79
CA LEU A 118 4.15 40.74 -1.31
C LEU A 118 3.18 40.87 -0.12
N ALA A 119 2.09 40.09 -0.11
CA ALA A 119 1.13 40.06 1.00
C ALA A 119 1.68 39.31 2.23
N LEU A 120 2.49 38.26 2.05
CA LEU A 120 3.18 37.56 3.13
C LEU A 120 4.31 38.39 3.74
N ASN A 121 5.06 39.12 2.91
CA ASN A 121 6.06 40.10 3.37
C ASN A 121 5.41 41.32 4.06
N ASN A 122 4.11 41.56 3.87
CA ASN A 122 3.32 42.55 4.60
C ASN A 122 2.68 42.01 5.89
N VAL A 123 3.10 40.85 6.41
CA VAL A 123 2.96 40.53 7.84
C VAL A 123 3.98 41.37 8.62
N LYS A 124 3.77 42.70 8.62
CA LYS A 124 4.44 43.61 9.54
C LYS A 124 4.10 43.15 10.96
N LEU A 125 5.12 42.73 11.71
CA LEU A 125 5.09 42.84 13.16
C LEU A 125 4.70 44.28 13.46
N ASP A 126 3.53 44.49 14.06
CA ASP A 126 2.90 45.81 14.20
C ASP A 126 3.91 46.87 14.67
N GLU A 127 4.39 47.67 13.71
CA GLU A 127 5.48 48.62 13.91
C GLU A 127 5.09 49.68 14.93
N THR A 128 3.79 49.94 15.09
CA THR A 128 3.22 50.79 16.13
C THR A 128 3.53 50.24 17.53
N ASN A 129 3.46 48.92 17.72
CA ASN A 129 3.77 48.28 19.01
C ASN A 129 5.27 48.18 19.27
N ILE A 130 6.09 47.97 18.24
CA ILE A 130 7.56 47.96 18.38
C ILE A 130 8.07 49.38 18.66
N ALA A 131 7.60 50.38 17.91
CA ALA A 131 7.92 51.79 18.16
C ALA A 131 7.43 52.26 19.53
N ALA A 132 6.23 51.84 19.98
CA ALA A 132 5.75 52.14 21.33
C ALA A 132 6.61 51.48 22.42
N LEU A 133 7.08 50.24 22.21
CA LEU A 133 7.97 49.55 23.15
C LEU A 133 9.36 50.21 23.21
N GLN A 134 9.89 50.61 22.05
CA GLN A 134 11.19 51.28 21.92
C GLN A 134 11.16 52.71 22.50
N ALA A 135 10.10 53.47 22.24
CA ALA A 135 9.87 54.77 22.87
C ALA A 135 9.69 54.64 24.39
N THR A 136 9.02 53.58 24.87
CA THR A 136 8.90 53.31 26.32
C THR A 136 10.27 53.01 26.94
N TYR A 137 11.13 52.25 26.27
CA TYR A 137 12.50 51.97 26.74
C TYR A 137 13.40 53.21 26.70
N GLN A 138 13.31 54.04 25.66
CA GLN A 138 14.04 55.30 25.56
C GLN A 138 13.61 56.30 26.64
N GLN A 139 12.30 56.42 26.89
CA GLN A 139 11.78 57.25 27.99
C GLN A 139 12.25 56.72 29.35
N LEU A 140 12.25 55.40 29.57
CA LEU A 140 12.81 54.82 30.79
C LEU A 140 14.30 55.14 30.98
N GLY A 141 15.08 55.16 29.90
CA GLY A 141 16.49 55.56 29.92
C GLY A 141 16.69 57.04 30.26
N MET A 142 15.89 57.91 29.66
CA MET A 142 15.87 59.36 29.93
C MET A 142 15.41 59.68 31.36
N ASP A 143 14.39 58.99 31.86
CA ASP A 143 13.88 59.13 33.23
C ASP A 143 14.92 58.62 34.26
N LEU A 144 15.60 57.52 33.97
CA LEU A 144 16.66 56.98 34.82
C LEU A 144 17.88 57.92 34.89
N LEU A 145 18.30 58.51 33.76
CA LEU A 145 19.42 59.44 33.71
C LEU A 145 19.09 60.81 34.32
N SER A 146 17.89 61.36 34.07
CA SER A 146 17.45 62.60 34.71
C SER A 146 17.27 62.45 36.23
N SER A 147 16.98 61.23 36.73
CA SER A 147 16.97 60.94 38.17
C SER A 147 18.36 60.98 38.84
N GLN A 148 19.46 60.91 38.08
CA GLN A 148 20.83 60.95 38.62
C GLN A 148 21.48 62.34 38.58
N GLY A 149 20.79 63.36 38.06
CA GLY A 149 21.11 64.77 38.33
C GLY A 149 22.33 65.38 37.61
N ASP A 150 22.97 64.66 36.68
CA ASP A 150 24.17 65.14 35.98
C ASP A 150 23.82 65.81 34.63
N THR A 151 23.69 67.14 34.63
CA THR A 151 23.12 67.93 33.54
C THR A 151 24.13 68.30 32.44
N ASN A 152 24.93 67.34 31.99
CA ASN A 152 25.95 67.58 30.96
C ASN A 152 25.34 67.63 29.54
N SER A 153 24.96 68.84 29.10
CA SER A 153 24.26 69.09 27.84
C SER A 153 25.01 68.61 26.58
N ALA A 154 26.34 68.45 26.66
CA ALA A 154 27.14 67.93 25.56
C ALA A 154 26.88 66.43 25.29
N PHE A 155 26.52 65.66 26.31
CA PHE A 155 26.22 64.23 26.16
C PHE A 155 24.83 64.00 25.54
N ILE A 156 23.84 64.83 25.88
CA ILE A 156 22.50 64.80 25.28
C ILE A 156 22.58 65.07 23.77
N ALA A 157 23.33 66.09 23.36
CA ALA A 157 23.55 66.39 21.93
C ALA A 157 24.32 65.28 21.18
N MET A 158 25.16 64.51 21.88
CA MET A 158 25.85 63.35 21.32
C MET A 158 24.90 62.15 21.13
N VAL A 159 23.93 61.97 22.02
CA VAL A 159 22.89 60.92 21.91
C VAL A 159 21.89 61.25 20.79
N GLU A 160 21.46 62.51 20.65
CA GLU A 160 20.67 62.95 19.48
C GLU A 160 21.44 62.73 18.16
N LYS A 161 22.75 63.01 18.14
CA LYS A 161 23.62 62.73 16.98
C LYS A 161 23.82 61.24 16.68
N LEU A 162 23.75 60.35 17.67
CA LEU A 162 23.70 58.91 17.42
C LEU A 162 22.38 58.51 16.77
N SER A 163 21.25 59.09 17.21
CA SER A 163 19.94 58.83 16.59
C SER A 163 19.89 59.23 15.11
N ASP A 164 20.50 60.36 14.74
CA ASP A 164 20.69 60.76 13.33
C ASP A 164 21.50 59.70 12.53
N THR A 165 22.49 59.08 13.19
CA THR A 165 23.41 58.12 12.57
C THR A 165 22.76 56.75 12.38
N ASP A 166 21.96 56.29 13.34
CA ASP A 166 21.23 55.02 13.24
C ASP A 166 20.12 55.09 12.18
N GLN A 167 19.43 56.24 12.03
CA GLN A 167 18.47 56.47 10.95
C GLN A 167 19.16 56.46 9.57
N PHE A 168 20.34 57.08 9.44
CA PHE A 168 21.13 57.05 8.21
C PHE A 168 21.58 55.63 7.81
N VAL A 169 21.88 54.77 8.78
CA VAL A 169 22.20 53.35 8.55
C VAL A 169 20.96 52.56 8.09
N LEU A 170 19.77 52.87 8.61
CA LEU A 170 18.51 52.29 8.11
C LEU A 170 18.25 52.67 6.65
N ASP A 171 18.31 53.96 6.31
CA ASP A 171 18.08 54.47 4.95
C ASP A 171 19.08 53.87 3.93
N ILE A 172 20.35 53.68 4.32
CA ILE A 172 21.36 53.00 3.50
C ILE A 172 21.02 51.52 3.27
N ASN A 173 20.58 50.80 4.30
CA ASN A 173 20.24 49.39 4.19
C ASN A 173 18.96 49.18 3.36
N GLU A 174 17.99 50.10 3.43
CA GLU A 174 16.78 50.07 2.61
C GLU A 174 17.10 50.31 1.12
N GLN A 175 17.96 51.29 0.81
CA GLN A 175 18.38 51.54 -0.59
C GLN A 175 19.30 50.44 -1.14
N LEU A 176 20.20 49.86 -0.32
CA LEU A 176 20.99 48.68 -0.72
C LEU A 176 20.08 47.46 -0.95
N GLY A 177 19.03 47.29 -0.14
CA GLY A 177 18.00 46.29 -0.34
C GLY A 177 17.31 46.41 -1.70
N GLN A 178 16.91 47.62 -2.09
CA GLN A 178 16.32 47.88 -3.42
C GLN A 178 17.31 47.58 -4.57
N ILE A 179 18.59 47.95 -4.43
CA ILE A 179 19.63 47.67 -5.44
C ILE A 179 19.87 46.15 -5.63
N LEU A 180 19.77 45.37 -4.55
CA LEU A 180 20.00 43.91 -4.58
C LEU A 180 18.84 43.12 -5.21
N VAL A 181 17.64 43.68 -5.29
CA VAL A 181 16.44 42.98 -5.81
C VAL A 181 16.32 43.04 -7.34
N GLU A 182 16.81 44.09 -8.00
CA GLU A 182 16.64 44.26 -9.46
C GLU A 182 17.78 43.71 -10.35
N GLY A 183 18.90 43.25 -9.78
CA GLY A 183 19.96 42.54 -10.53
C GLY A 183 20.61 43.32 -11.69
N GLY A 184 20.48 44.66 -11.70
CA GLY A 184 20.85 45.54 -12.82
C GLY A 184 22.05 46.45 -12.56
N LYS A 185 22.70 46.92 -13.63
CA LYS A 185 23.87 47.82 -13.56
C LYS A 185 23.47 49.21 -13.06
N VAL A 186 24.17 49.71 -12.03
CA VAL A 186 24.00 51.07 -11.48
C VAL A 186 24.12 52.13 -12.58
N SER A 187 23.15 53.04 -12.65
CA SER A 187 23.15 54.15 -13.63
C SER A 187 24.14 55.26 -13.25
N TYR A 188 24.60 56.02 -14.23
CA TYR A 188 25.52 57.14 -13.99
C TYR A 188 24.92 58.22 -13.06
N GLU A 189 23.61 58.40 -13.10
CA GLU A 189 22.87 59.33 -12.25
C GLU A 189 22.81 58.84 -10.79
N GLN A 190 22.54 57.54 -10.59
CA GLN A 190 22.61 56.90 -9.27
C GLN A 190 24.03 56.99 -8.67
N PHE A 191 25.06 56.73 -9.47
CA PHE A 191 26.46 56.89 -9.04
C PHE A 191 26.81 58.35 -8.67
N THR A 192 26.24 59.33 -9.39
CA THR A 192 26.48 60.76 -9.12
C THR A 192 25.82 61.20 -7.80
N ASN A 193 24.60 60.75 -7.51
CA ASN A 193 23.95 60.99 -6.22
C ASN A 193 24.66 60.30 -5.06
N TYR A 194 25.10 59.06 -5.25
CA TYR A 194 25.90 58.34 -4.25
C TYR A 194 27.22 59.07 -3.94
N LYS A 195 27.90 59.58 -4.98
CA LYS A 195 29.10 60.39 -4.81
C LYS A 195 28.83 61.70 -4.05
N LEU A 196 27.72 62.40 -4.34
CA LEU A 196 27.36 63.63 -3.64
C LEU A 196 27.11 63.41 -2.14
N LEU A 197 26.49 62.27 -1.78
CA LEU A 197 26.32 61.84 -0.38
C LEU A 197 27.67 61.55 0.28
N VAL A 198 28.58 60.83 -0.38
CA VAL A 198 29.94 60.56 0.12
C VAL A 198 30.77 61.84 0.29
N ASP A 199 30.70 62.78 -0.66
CA ASP A 199 31.40 64.07 -0.56
C ASP A 199 30.84 64.92 0.60
N THR A 200 29.52 64.86 0.86
CA THR A 200 28.85 65.52 2.00
C THR A 200 29.25 64.88 3.34
N LEU A 201 29.37 63.55 3.38
CA LEU A 201 29.86 62.81 4.55
C LEU A 201 31.32 63.19 4.88
N ASN A 202 32.16 63.31 3.84
CA ASN A 202 33.58 63.66 4.00
C ASN A 202 33.76 65.11 4.51
N GLY A 203 32.91 66.04 4.06
CA GLY A 203 32.83 67.41 4.60
C GLY A 203 32.40 67.43 6.07
N SER A 204 31.42 66.61 6.45
CA SER A 204 30.94 66.48 7.83
C SER A 204 32.00 65.89 8.75
N LEU A 205 32.70 64.84 8.30
CA LEU A 205 33.81 64.22 9.04
C LEU A 205 34.98 65.21 9.23
N THR A 206 35.31 66.01 8.22
CA THR A 206 36.32 67.07 8.30
C THR A 206 35.95 68.13 9.36
N SER A 207 34.67 68.48 9.47
CA SER A 207 34.17 69.40 10.50
C SER A 207 34.35 68.84 11.93
N ILE A 208 34.03 67.55 12.12
CA ILE A 208 34.20 66.85 13.40
C ILE A 208 35.69 66.77 13.78
N ILE A 209 36.57 66.43 12.84
CA ILE A 209 38.04 66.40 13.05
C ILE A 209 38.56 67.77 13.49
N ASN A 210 38.08 68.86 12.89
CA ASN A 210 38.45 70.22 13.28
C ASN A 210 37.96 70.58 14.70
N GLN A 211 36.74 70.16 15.10
CA GLN A 211 36.26 70.36 16.48
C GLN A 211 37.08 69.55 17.51
N VAL A 212 37.39 68.29 17.23
CA VAL A 212 38.23 67.46 18.11
C VAL A 212 39.64 68.04 18.24
N THR A 213 40.22 68.55 17.14
CA THR A 213 41.53 69.21 17.15
C THR A 213 41.52 70.48 18.02
N ASN A 214 40.46 71.29 17.93
CA ASN A 214 40.30 72.48 18.76
C ASN A 214 40.13 72.12 20.25
N SER A 215 39.35 71.09 20.59
CA SER A 215 39.23 70.60 21.98
C SER A 215 40.57 70.10 22.55
N ASN A 216 41.39 69.44 21.73
CA ASN A 216 42.72 68.99 22.14
C ASN A 216 43.66 70.18 22.44
N SER A 217 43.53 71.29 21.72
CA SER A 217 44.28 72.54 22.02
C SER A 217 43.87 73.17 23.36
N GLY A 218 42.58 73.12 23.72
CA GLY A 218 42.08 73.56 25.02
C GLY A 218 42.59 72.70 26.19
N LEU A 219 42.66 71.37 25.98
CA LEU A 219 43.19 70.44 26.98
C LEU A 219 44.69 70.64 27.23
N SER A 220 45.46 70.95 26.17
CA SER A 220 46.89 71.27 26.27
C SER A 220 47.14 72.58 27.04
N ALA A 221 46.29 73.59 26.84
CA ALA A 221 46.34 74.84 27.60
C ALA A 221 46.00 74.64 29.09
N ALA A 222 45.08 73.72 29.41
CA ALA A 222 44.75 73.36 30.79
C ALA A 222 45.92 72.64 31.50
N HIS A 223 46.58 71.70 30.82
CA HIS A 223 47.78 71.03 31.35
C HIS A 223 48.90 72.04 31.69
N SER A 224 49.22 72.95 30.75
CA SER A 224 50.25 73.97 30.98
C SER A 224 49.93 74.90 32.17
N LYS A 225 48.64 75.09 32.48
CA LYS A 225 48.19 75.85 33.67
C LYS A 225 48.39 75.07 34.97
N ILE A 226 48.18 73.75 34.94
CA ILE A 226 48.43 72.85 36.08
C ILE A 226 49.93 72.79 36.37
N ASP A 227 50.78 72.68 35.34
CA ASP A 227 52.24 72.67 35.49
C ASP A 227 52.77 73.99 36.09
N GLN A 228 52.20 75.14 35.71
CA GLN A 228 52.52 76.43 36.36
C GLN A 228 52.19 76.40 37.86
N ASN A 229 50.98 75.96 38.22
CA ASN A 229 50.57 75.90 39.64
C ASN A 229 51.43 74.92 40.46
N ILE A 230 51.88 73.80 39.86
CA ILE A 230 52.79 72.84 40.52
C ILE A 230 54.16 73.49 40.78
N ASN A 231 54.70 74.24 39.82
CA ASN A 231 55.96 74.96 39.99
C ASN A 231 55.87 76.05 41.09
N ASP A 232 54.78 76.82 41.14
CA ASP A 232 54.55 77.83 42.18
C ASP A 232 54.48 77.21 43.60
N ILE A 233 53.87 76.02 43.73
CA ILE A 233 53.80 75.27 44.99
C ILE A 233 55.19 74.70 45.39
N SER A 234 55.96 74.20 44.42
CA SER A 234 57.34 73.75 44.68
C SER A 234 58.26 74.89 45.13
N LEU A 235 58.06 76.10 44.62
CA LEU A 235 58.81 77.30 45.05
C LEU A 235 58.55 77.67 46.52
N LEU A 236 57.33 77.37 47.02
CA LEU A 236 56.92 77.65 48.40
C LEU A 236 57.48 76.64 49.42
N LEU A 237 57.79 75.42 48.98
CA LEU A 237 58.25 74.31 49.84
C LEU A 237 59.77 74.05 49.75
N GLY A 238 60.44 74.49 48.68
CA GLY A 238 61.87 74.27 48.45
C GLY A 238 62.82 75.31 49.06
N ASN A 239 62.32 76.39 49.66
CA ASN A 239 63.13 77.56 50.00
C ASN A 239 63.76 77.49 51.40
N THR A 240 64.88 76.78 51.54
CA THR A 240 65.64 76.64 52.79
C THR A 240 66.56 77.84 53.07
N ASP A 241 66.04 79.06 53.04
CA ASP A 241 66.81 80.28 53.34
C ASP A 241 66.31 80.99 54.61
N ILE A 242 66.95 80.67 55.73
CA ILE A 242 66.65 81.21 57.08
C ILE A 242 67.06 82.71 57.21
N THR A 243 67.71 83.28 56.20
CA THR A 243 68.30 84.62 56.25
C THR A 243 67.25 85.76 56.32
N ASP A 244 66.06 85.59 55.74
CA ASP A 244 64.99 86.62 55.82
C ASP A 244 64.33 86.70 57.22
N LEU A 245 64.25 85.58 57.95
CA LEU A 245 63.67 85.54 59.29
C LEU A 245 64.62 86.13 60.35
N LEU A 246 65.93 85.92 60.19
CA LEU A 246 66.96 86.47 61.07
C LEU A 246 67.03 88.01 60.94
N THR A 247 66.90 88.52 59.71
CA THR A 247 66.93 89.97 59.41
C THR A 247 65.77 90.73 60.07
N LYS A 248 64.58 90.12 60.20
CA LYS A 248 63.41 90.72 60.88
C LYS A 248 63.44 90.59 62.40
N THR A 249 64.20 89.64 62.96
CA THR A 249 64.27 89.43 64.42
C THR A 249 65.32 90.33 65.09
N THR A 250 66.37 90.73 64.37
CA THR A 250 67.43 91.62 64.88
C THR A 250 66.96 93.07 65.14
N GLN A 251 65.79 93.48 64.60
CA GLN A 251 65.25 94.83 64.78
C GLN A 251 64.49 95.07 66.11
N VAL A 252 64.37 94.07 67.00
CA VAL A 252 63.49 94.14 68.19
C VAL A 252 64.24 93.97 69.53
N SER A 253 65.59 93.95 69.56
CA SER A 253 66.32 93.66 70.82
C SER A 253 67.62 94.45 71.08
N VAL A 254 67.76 95.67 70.58
CA VAL A 254 68.79 96.62 71.06
C VAL A 254 68.20 98.02 71.24
N ASN A 255 67.53 98.25 72.38
CA ASN A 255 67.29 99.61 72.91
C ASN A 255 66.98 99.60 74.42
N LEU A 256 67.74 98.80 75.20
CA LEU A 256 67.56 98.64 76.66
C LEU A 256 68.84 98.80 77.49
N ASP A 257 69.87 99.46 76.96
CA ASP A 257 71.06 99.83 77.74
C ASP A 257 70.83 101.09 78.60
N ARG A 258 70.21 100.88 79.76
CA ARG A 258 70.14 101.88 80.85
C ARG A 258 71.46 101.96 81.63
N LEU A 259 72.55 102.39 80.98
CA LEU A 259 73.86 102.56 81.62
C LEU A 259 74.42 103.99 81.47
N SER A 260 73.82 104.93 82.20
CA SER A 260 74.40 106.25 82.52
C SER A 260 73.72 106.89 83.75
N ASN A 261 73.51 106.12 84.82
CA ASN A 261 73.06 106.64 86.12
C ASN A 261 74.27 106.79 87.06
N THR A 262 74.97 107.92 86.98
CA THR A 262 76.02 108.26 87.94
C THR A 262 75.38 108.80 89.22
N LEU A 263 75.35 107.98 90.29
CA LEU A 263 75.11 108.49 91.63
C LEU A 263 76.36 109.26 92.08
N THR A 264 76.20 110.55 92.37
CA THR A 264 77.24 111.35 93.03
C THR A 264 76.85 111.53 94.48
N GLU A 265 77.58 110.88 95.39
CA GLU A 265 77.41 111.08 96.83
C GLU A 265 77.77 112.52 97.23
N GLN A 266 76.97 113.08 98.15
CA GLN A 266 77.31 114.35 98.79
C GLN A 266 78.46 114.14 99.77
N SER A 267 79.62 114.71 99.48
CA SER A 267 80.65 114.98 100.50
C SER A 267 80.94 116.48 100.57
N PHE A 268 80.95 116.99 101.80
CA PHE A 268 80.95 118.41 102.13
C PHE A 268 82.36 118.99 102.02
N ALA A 269 82.66 119.68 100.91
CA ALA A 269 83.94 120.35 100.69
C ALA A 269 83.85 121.84 101.07
N ALA A 270 84.23 122.18 102.30
CA ALA A 270 84.50 123.56 102.70
C ALA A 270 85.93 123.92 102.30
N GLN A 271 86.11 124.93 101.44
CA GLN A 271 87.43 125.50 101.16
C GLN A 271 87.87 126.37 102.35
N PHE A 272 89.06 126.09 102.87
CA PHE A 272 89.81 126.96 103.78
C PHE A 272 91.17 127.21 103.13
N ASP A 273 91.50 128.48 102.87
CA ASP A 273 92.67 128.86 102.06
C ASP A 273 94.03 128.75 102.79
N ASP A 274 94.05 128.26 104.03
CA ASP A 274 95.29 127.89 104.73
C ASP A 274 95.13 126.67 105.67
N TRP A 275 95.80 125.57 105.30
CA TRP A 275 95.88 124.34 106.07
C TRP A 275 96.78 124.45 107.31
N ALA A 276 97.73 125.39 107.33
CA ALA A 276 98.60 125.61 108.50
C ALA A 276 97.81 126.21 109.68
N THR A 277 96.86 127.10 109.41
CA THR A 277 95.98 127.70 110.43
C THR A 277 94.98 126.69 111.03
N PHE A 278 94.49 125.71 110.25
CA PHE A 278 93.58 124.67 110.76
C PHE A 278 94.27 123.70 111.75
N GLN A 279 95.50 123.28 111.46
CA GLN A 279 96.32 122.47 112.37
C GLN A 279 96.64 123.22 113.68
N GLN A 280 96.68 124.55 113.66
CA GLN A 280 96.90 125.37 114.85
C GLN A 280 95.66 125.48 115.75
N THR A 281 94.44 125.32 115.20
CA THR A 281 93.19 125.31 115.99
C THR A 281 92.88 123.95 116.62
N LEU A 282 93.24 122.84 115.95
CA LEU A 282 93.05 121.48 116.50
C LEU A 282 94.13 121.04 117.51
N SER A 283 95.19 121.82 117.69
CA SER A 283 96.31 121.51 118.62
C SER A 283 96.24 122.25 119.96
N ASN A 284 95.19 123.05 120.21
CA ASN A 284 94.93 123.67 121.50
C ASN A 284 93.75 122.96 122.19
N ASP A 285 93.89 122.64 123.48
CA ASP A 285 92.86 121.96 124.27
C ASP A 285 91.53 122.72 124.29
N PHE A 286 90.51 122.19 123.60
CA PHE A 286 89.11 122.56 123.86
C PHE A 286 88.68 121.97 125.20
N GLN A 287 88.49 122.83 126.21
CA GLN A 287 88.04 122.38 127.52
C GLN A 287 86.52 122.22 127.58
N LEU A 288 86.05 121.40 128.52
CA LEU A 288 84.65 121.00 128.71
C LEU A 288 83.68 122.19 128.88
N THR A 289 84.19 123.38 129.20
CA THR A 289 83.44 124.64 129.26
C THR A 289 82.82 125.05 127.92
N ASP A 290 83.45 124.73 126.79
CA ASP A 290 83.05 125.28 125.47
C ASP A 290 81.86 124.51 124.83
N LEU A 291 81.56 123.32 125.34
CA LEU A 291 80.44 122.48 124.86
C LEU A 291 79.15 122.71 125.65
N LEU A 292 79.23 123.21 126.89
CA LEU A 292 78.06 123.53 127.71
C LEU A 292 77.29 124.76 127.18
N GLU A 293 77.92 125.63 126.39
CA GLU A 293 77.23 126.72 125.68
C GLU A 293 76.40 126.26 124.46
N ARG A 294 76.50 124.98 124.03
CA ARG A 294 75.93 124.51 122.74
C ARG A 294 74.83 123.46 122.83
N ASN A 295 74.47 122.97 124.03
CA ASN A 295 73.24 122.22 124.30
C ASN A 295 72.97 121.00 123.39
N ILE A 296 73.96 120.09 123.23
CA ILE A 296 73.85 118.84 122.46
C ILE A 296 73.87 117.64 123.42
N ASP A 297 72.86 116.76 123.34
CA ASP A 297 72.77 115.53 124.13
C ASP A 297 73.21 114.31 123.28
N LEU A 298 74.21 113.57 123.78
CA LEU A 298 74.80 112.41 123.11
C LEU A 298 73.95 111.13 123.24
N ALA A 299 73.10 110.99 124.26
CA ALA A 299 72.45 109.73 124.57
C ALA A 299 71.41 109.32 123.50
N LEU A 300 70.60 110.27 123.04
CA LEU A 300 69.57 110.06 122.02
C LEU A 300 70.17 109.62 120.66
N VAL A 301 71.38 110.10 120.35
CA VAL A 301 72.11 109.74 119.12
C VAL A 301 72.51 108.26 119.14
N GLN A 302 72.95 107.74 120.29
CA GLN A 302 73.41 106.36 120.46
C GLN A 302 72.26 105.33 120.30
N GLU A 303 71.08 105.65 120.84
CA GLU A 303 69.90 104.78 120.74
C GLU A 303 69.38 104.69 119.30
N LYS A 304 69.29 105.83 118.60
CA LYS A 304 68.86 105.87 117.19
C LYS A 304 69.79 105.04 116.30
N ILE A 305 71.11 105.20 116.45
CA ILE A 305 72.11 104.41 115.70
C ILE A 305 71.90 102.90 115.92
N THR A 306 71.56 102.49 117.14
CA THR A 306 71.34 101.07 117.47
C THR A 306 70.07 100.52 116.80
N SER A 307 69.00 101.31 116.72
CA SER A 307 67.78 100.91 116.00
C SER A 307 68.00 100.81 114.50
N ASP A 308 68.62 101.83 113.89
CA ASP A 308 68.92 101.86 112.45
C ASP A 308 69.79 100.65 112.05
N VAL A 309 70.76 100.25 112.88
CA VAL A 309 71.60 99.05 112.67
C VAL A 309 70.80 97.76 112.69
N ASN A 310 69.85 97.59 113.63
CA ASN A 310 69.03 96.39 113.71
C ASN A 310 68.08 96.24 112.52
N GLU A 311 67.51 97.35 112.04
CA GLU A 311 66.64 97.38 110.85
C GLU A 311 67.43 96.99 109.59
N VAL A 312 68.60 97.60 109.37
CA VAL A 312 69.52 97.23 108.28
C VAL A 312 69.95 95.75 108.35
N GLN A 313 70.17 95.22 109.56
CA GLN A 313 70.56 93.80 109.73
C GLN A 313 69.40 92.83 109.42
N ALA A 314 68.15 93.21 109.71
CA ALA A 314 66.96 92.46 109.33
C ALA A 314 66.72 92.52 107.81
N GLU A 315 66.87 93.70 107.19
CA GLU A 315 66.71 93.90 105.74
C GLU A 315 67.80 93.17 104.94
N ALA A 316 69.05 93.21 105.39
CA ALA A 316 70.15 92.41 104.84
C ALA A 316 69.88 90.90 104.95
N SER A 317 69.28 90.44 106.06
CA SER A 317 68.88 89.04 106.24
C SER A 317 67.72 88.62 105.33
N SER A 318 66.79 89.53 105.04
CA SER A 318 65.70 89.31 104.08
C SER A 318 66.25 89.24 102.65
N THR A 319 67.08 90.21 102.27
CA THR A 319 67.76 90.26 100.97
C THR A 319 68.60 89.01 100.72
N LYS A 320 69.32 88.51 101.72
CA LYS A 320 70.08 87.25 101.62
C LYS A 320 69.20 86.03 101.31
N LYS A 321 67.98 85.96 101.86
CA LYS A 321 67.01 84.89 101.52
C LYS A 321 66.48 85.04 100.10
N LEU A 322 66.21 86.28 99.66
CA LEU A 322 65.74 86.57 98.31
C LEU A 322 66.81 86.20 97.26
N VAL A 323 68.08 86.53 97.51
CA VAL A 323 69.21 86.13 96.67
C VAL A 323 69.32 84.61 96.56
N ALA A 324 69.27 83.88 97.69
CA ALA A 324 69.32 82.40 97.66
C ALA A 324 68.14 81.77 96.89
N ALA A 325 66.93 82.34 96.99
CA ALA A 325 65.78 81.89 96.20
C ALA A 325 65.92 82.22 94.70
N PHE A 326 66.56 83.34 94.36
CA PHE A 326 66.88 83.72 92.99
C PHE A 326 67.97 82.82 92.38
N GLU A 327 69.02 82.50 93.13
CA GLU A 327 70.05 81.52 92.76
C GLU A 327 69.44 80.12 92.51
N GLN A 328 68.52 79.68 93.38
CA GLN A 328 67.79 78.43 93.17
C GLN A 328 66.90 78.47 91.91
N SER A 329 66.28 79.62 91.62
CA SER A 329 65.46 79.82 90.42
C SER A 329 66.31 79.81 89.14
N LEU A 330 67.49 80.45 89.15
CA LEU A 330 68.47 80.40 88.07
C LEU A 330 68.96 78.97 87.80
N SER A 331 69.29 78.21 88.85
CA SER A 331 69.69 76.80 88.74
C SER A 331 68.57 75.92 88.15
N SER A 332 67.32 76.19 88.53
CA SER A 332 66.14 75.51 87.98
C SER A 332 65.90 75.87 86.51
N LEU A 333 66.12 77.13 86.13
CA LEU A 333 66.03 77.58 84.73
C LEU A 333 67.10 76.91 83.86
N ALA A 334 68.36 76.87 84.31
CA ALA A 334 69.44 76.17 83.60
C ALA A 334 69.17 74.66 83.47
N THR A 335 68.55 74.04 84.47
CA THR A 335 68.12 72.63 84.40
C THR A 335 67.03 72.44 83.35
N ASN A 336 66.02 73.31 83.31
CA ASN A 336 64.96 73.27 82.30
C ASN A 336 65.48 73.53 80.88
N GLU A 337 66.47 74.42 80.73
CA GLU A 337 67.13 74.69 79.45
C GLU A 337 67.87 73.44 78.92
N ASN A 338 68.63 72.75 79.78
CA ASN A 338 69.28 71.48 79.43
C ASN A 338 68.25 70.41 79.02
N VAL A 339 67.18 70.22 79.78
CA VAL A 339 66.10 69.26 79.44
C VAL A 339 65.45 69.61 78.11
N LEU A 340 65.20 70.91 77.85
CA LEU A 340 64.62 71.38 76.60
C LEU A 340 65.58 71.18 75.41
N SER A 341 66.89 71.35 75.58
CA SER A 341 67.89 71.04 74.56
C SER A 341 67.91 69.54 74.25
N THR A 342 68.00 68.68 75.27
CA THR A 342 67.97 67.22 75.09
C THR A 342 66.68 66.76 74.42
N ALA A 343 65.53 67.35 74.76
CA ALA A 343 64.25 67.04 74.11
C ALA A 343 64.22 67.49 72.64
N ARG A 344 64.81 68.64 72.30
CA ARG A 344 64.96 69.13 70.91
C ARG A 344 65.88 68.22 70.10
N GLU A 345 67.03 67.83 70.65
CA GLU A 345 67.99 66.90 70.02
C GLU A 345 67.40 65.51 69.81
N THR A 346 66.67 64.99 70.80
CA THR A 346 65.97 63.70 70.72
C THR A 346 64.88 63.75 69.64
N LYS A 347 64.06 64.82 69.62
CA LYS A 347 63.05 65.02 68.57
C LYS A 347 63.69 65.12 67.18
N ALA A 348 64.76 65.90 67.02
CA ALA A 348 65.47 66.03 65.75
C ALA A 348 66.08 64.69 65.28
N THR A 349 66.54 63.85 66.22
CA THR A 349 67.05 62.50 65.93
C THR A 349 65.92 61.57 65.48
N LEU A 350 64.81 61.51 66.22
CA LEU A 350 63.64 60.73 65.85
C LEU A 350 63.04 61.16 64.50
N THR A 351 63.02 62.47 64.20
CA THR A 351 62.58 62.97 62.89
C THR A 351 63.53 62.52 61.77
N ARG A 352 64.85 62.55 61.98
CA ARG A 352 65.82 62.02 60.99
C ARG A 352 65.67 60.52 60.77
N GLU A 353 65.51 59.73 61.84
CA GLU A 353 65.30 58.28 61.74
C GLU A 353 63.97 57.92 61.06
N LEU A 354 62.89 58.64 61.38
CA LEU A 354 61.59 58.44 60.74
C LEU A 354 61.66 58.76 59.24
N ASN A 355 62.28 59.89 58.88
CA ASN A 355 62.46 60.28 57.48
C ASN A 355 63.34 59.27 56.72
N SER A 356 64.39 58.73 57.34
CA SER A 356 65.19 57.64 56.76
C SER A 356 64.32 56.41 56.48
N LYS A 357 63.60 55.91 57.48
CA LYS A 357 62.73 54.73 57.32
C LYS A 357 61.63 54.92 56.27
N ILE A 358 61.07 56.13 56.16
CA ILE A 358 60.11 56.47 55.10
C ILE A 358 60.79 56.44 53.73
N SER A 359 62.01 56.97 53.60
CA SER A 359 62.79 56.94 52.36
C SER A 359 63.20 55.53 51.95
N ASP A 360 63.56 54.68 52.92
CA ASP A 360 63.96 53.28 52.70
C ASP A 360 62.75 52.43 52.26
N GLU A 361 61.59 52.60 52.90
CA GLU A 361 60.33 51.94 52.52
C GLU A 361 59.83 52.43 51.16
N ALA A 362 59.91 53.74 50.86
CA ALA A 362 59.59 54.29 49.54
C ALA A 362 60.46 53.66 48.45
N SER A 363 61.79 53.68 48.62
CA SER A 363 62.74 53.08 47.67
C SER A 363 62.50 51.57 47.47
N THR A 364 62.11 50.87 48.53
CA THR A 364 61.75 49.44 48.49
C THR A 364 60.46 49.21 47.71
N ARG A 365 59.43 50.05 47.92
CA ARG A 365 58.17 50.00 47.17
C ARG A 365 58.35 50.35 45.70
N ASP A 366 59.12 51.38 45.38
CA ASP A 366 59.41 51.79 44.01
C ASP A 366 60.09 50.64 43.24
N SER A 367 61.06 49.97 43.88
CA SER A 367 61.72 48.78 43.32
C SER A 367 60.74 47.61 43.10
N ALA A 368 59.80 47.39 44.03
CA ALA A 368 58.78 46.35 43.91
C ALA A 368 57.74 46.68 42.82
N ILE A 369 57.34 47.95 42.71
CA ILE A 369 56.45 48.46 41.65
C ILE A 369 57.10 48.23 40.28
N SER A 370 58.35 48.65 40.08
CA SER A 370 59.08 48.44 38.82
C SER A 370 59.18 46.96 38.42
N SER A 371 59.34 46.06 39.40
CA SER A 371 59.35 44.61 39.17
C SER A 371 57.99 44.06 38.74
N ILE A 372 56.90 44.58 39.34
CA ILE A 372 55.51 44.23 38.96
C ILE A 372 55.20 44.78 37.57
N GLU A 373 55.54 46.03 37.28
CA GLU A 373 55.37 46.67 35.97
C GLU A 373 56.06 45.87 34.86
N GLN A 374 57.32 45.47 35.08
CA GLN A 374 58.05 44.61 34.13
C GLN A 374 57.39 43.23 33.96
N THR A 375 56.86 42.64 35.03
CA THR A 375 56.17 41.35 34.97
C THR A 375 54.88 41.45 34.15
N VAL A 376 54.07 42.49 34.40
CA VAL A 376 52.83 42.77 33.65
C VAL A 376 53.13 43.09 32.18
N ALA A 377 54.21 43.82 31.89
CA ALA A 377 54.66 44.08 30.52
C ALA A 377 55.00 42.78 29.79
N ASN A 378 55.84 41.93 30.39
CA ASN A 378 56.25 40.64 29.82
C ASN A 378 55.05 39.70 29.59
N GLU A 379 54.10 39.64 30.54
CA GLU A 379 52.88 38.83 30.39
C GLU A 379 51.96 39.38 29.29
N SER A 380 51.85 40.70 29.16
CA SER A 380 51.08 41.34 28.08
C SER A 380 51.68 41.06 26.71
N GLU A 381 53.00 41.16 26.56
CA GLU A 381 53.72 40.81 25.33
C GLU A 381 53.57 39.32 24.99
N THR A 382 53.77 38.43 25.97
CA THR A 382 53.57 36.98 25.80
C THR A 382 52.14 36.65 25.36
N ARG A 383 51.14 37.27 25.99
CA ARG A 383 49.72 37.09 25.63
C ARG A 383 49.41 37.63 24.23
N ALA A 384 49.99 38.76 23.84
CA ALA A 384 49.85 39.32 22.49
C ALA A 384 50.43 38.38 21.42
N THR A 385 51.62 37.80 21.65
CA THR A 385 52.22 36.79 20.77
C THR A 385 51.36 35.53 20.66
N ALA A 386 50.82 35.05 21.79
CA ALA A 386 49.94 33.88 21.81
C ALA A 386 48.61 34.14 21.05
N LEU A 387 47.99 35.31 21.23
CA LEU A 387 46.78 35.71 20.50
C LEU A 387 47.05 35.85 18.99
N SER A 388 48.18 36.45 18.60
CA SER A 388 48.57 36.53 17.18
C SER A 388 48.73 35.14 16.56
N SER A 389 49.36 34.21 17.29
CA SER A 389 49.57 32.84 16.82
C SER A 389 48.26 32.06 16.69
N LEU A 390 47.33 32.26 17.65
CA LEU A 390 46.00 31.65 17.61
C LEU A 390 45.16 32.20 16.44
N ASN A 391 45.19 33.51 16.19
CA ASN A 391 44.48 34.11 15.07
C ASN A 391 44.98 33.55 13.72
N SER A 392 46.29 33.48 13.50
CA SER A 392 46.84 32.87 12.27
C SER A 392 46.43 31.41 12.11
N ALA A 393 46.42 30.61 13.19
CA ALA A 393 45.96 29.22 13.13
C ALA A 393 44.45 29.10 12.80
N ILE A 394 43.63 30.06 13.24
CA ILE A 394 42.20 30.12 12.90
C ILE A 394 42.00 30.53 11.43
N GLU A 395 42.77 31.48 10.93
CA GLU A 395 42.76 31.91 9.53
C GLU A 395 43.21 30.79 8.57
N ASP A 396 44.27 30.06 8.92
CA ASP A 396 44.76 28.90 8.17
C ASP A 396 43.70 27.78 8.12
N GLU A 397 43.12 27.40 9.26
CA GLU A 397 42.07 26.37 9.34
C GLU A 397 40.79 26.79 8.59
N THR A 398 40.43 28.07 8.64
CA THR A 398 39.29 28.62 7.87
C THR A 398 39.55 28.51 6.37
N THR A 399 40.75 28.86 5.92
CA THR A 399 41.18 28.76 4.52
C THR A 399 41.21 27.31 4.04
N ALA A 400 41.73 26.39 4.86
CA ALA A 400 41.76 24.96 4.58
C ALA A 400 40.33 24.37 4.47
N ARG A 401 39.43 24.73 5.39
CA ARG A 401 38.02 24.29 5.34
C ARG A 401 37.27 24.81 4.13
N ASN A 402 37.44 26.08 3.77
CA ASN A 402 36.82 26.64 2.57
C ASN A 402 37.30 25.92 1.30
N SER A 403 38.62 25.68 1.18
CA SER A 403 39.20 24.92 0.06
C SER A 403 38.67 23.48 -0.03
N ALA A 404 38.45 22.82 1.11
CA ALA A 404 37.84 21.49 1.17
C ALA A 404 36.35 21.52 0.78
N ILE A 405 35.60 22.53 1.21
CA ILE A 405 34.18 22.75 0.83
C ILE A 405 34.07 22.96 -0.69
N ASP A 406 34.91 23.79 -1.28
CA ASP A 406 34.93 24.02 -2.74
C ASP A 406 35.22 22.74 -3.52
N THR A 407 36.17 21.92 -3.03
CA THR A 407 36.49 20.62 -3.61
C THR A 407 35.29 19.65 -3.56
N VAL A 408 34.56 19.63 -2.44
CA VAL A 408 33.34 18.81 -2.28
C VAL A 408 32.22 19.32 -3.19
N ASN A 409 31.99 20.63 -3.25
CA ASN A 409 30.98 21.25 -4.12
C ASN A 409 31.24 20.96 -5.61
N GLN A 410 32.50 21.03 -6.05
CA GLN A 410 32.89 20.67 -7.41
C GLN A 410 32.67 19.18 -7.69
N THR A 411 32.97 18.30 -6.71
CA THR A 411 32.75 16.86 -6.84
C THR A 411 31.26 16.54 -6.99
N ILE A 412 30.40 17.10 -6.13
CA ILE A 412 28.93 16.97 -6.21
C ILE A 412 28.40 17.46 -7.56
N THR A 413 28.93 18.58 -8.07
CA THR A 413 28.55 19.14 -9.37
C THR A 413 28.92 18.20 -10.52
N ASN A 414 30.12 17.62 -10.49
CA ASN A 414 30.60 16.67 -11.49
C ASN A 414 29.79 15.35 -11.47
N GLU A 415 29.49 14.82 -10.29
CA GLU A 415 28.66 13.62 -10.12
C GLU A 415 27.22 13.86 -10.61
N LYS A 416 26.62 15.01 -10.29
CA LYS A 416 25.30 15.41 -10.78
C LYS A 416 25.27 15.49 -12.30
N GLN A 417 26.27 16.12 -12.93
CA GLN A 417 26.37 16.21 -14.39
C GLN A 417 26.55 14.83 -15.03
N THR A 418 27.44 13.99 -14.48
CA THR A 418 27.70 12.63 -14.98
C THR A 418 26.43 11.77 -14.90
N THR A 419 25.71 11.86 -13.79
CA THR A 419 24.44 11.14 -13.57
C THR A 419 23.35 11.62 -14.53
N ALA A 420 23.24 12.93 -14.77
CA ALA A 420 22.28 13.49 -15.73
C ALA A 420 22.55 13.01 -17.16
N THR A 421 23.82 12.99 -17.61
CA THR A 421 24.21 12.44 -18.92
C THR A 421 23.92 10.94 -19.02
N ALA A 422 24.24 10.16 -17.96
CA ALA A 422 23.95 8.72 -17.95
C ALA A 422 22.44 8.43 -18.02
N LEU A 423 21.62 9.22 -17.33
CA LEU A 423 20.15 9.11 -17.37
C LEU A 423 19.58 9.47 -18.75
N ALA A 424 20.06 10.56 -19.38
CA ALA A 424 19.64 10.95 -20.72
C ALA A 424 19.95 9.85 -21.76
N ASN A 425 21.14 9.25 -21.69
CA ASN A 425 21.52 8.14 -22.57
C ASN A 425 20.64 6.90 -22.35
N LEU A 426 20.27 6.60 -21.08
CA LEU A 426 19.37 5.49 -20.76
C LEU A 426 17.95 5.72 -21.28
N ILE A 427 17.43 6.95 -21.18
CA ILE A 427 16.12 7.33 -21.72
C ILE A 427 16.10 7.13 -23.23
N SER A 428 17.07 7.68 -23.96
CA SER A 428 17.17 7.50 -25.43
C SER A 428 17.22 6.03 -25.84
N ALA A 429 18.01 5.20 -25.14
CA ALA A 429 18.11 3.77 -25.44
C ALA A 429 16.79 3.00 -25.17
N ILE A 430 15.99 3.43 -24.20
CA ILE A 430 14.65 2.86 -23.93
C ILE A 430 13.66 3.28 -25.02
N GLU A 431 13.73 4.53 -25.50
CA GLU A 431 12.90 5.05 -26.59
C GLU A 431 13.21 4.32 -27.91
N ASP A 432 14.49 4.18 -28.27
CA ASP A 432 14.95 3.45 -29.46
C ASP A 432 14.51 1.97 -29.45
N GLU A 433 14.65 1.28 -28.31
CA GLU A 433 14.20 -0.11 -28.14
C GLU A 433 12.66 -0.21 -28.22
N THR A 434 11.93 0.79 -27.71
CA THR A 434 10.45 0.85 -27.79
C THR A 434 10.00 1.00 -29.24
N ILE A 435 10.61 1.91 -30.00
CA ILE A 435 10.36 2.08 -31.44
C ILE A 435 10.66 0.78 -32.20
N THR A 436 11.84 0.19 -31.95
CA THR A 436 12.28 -1.07 -32.60
C THR A 436 11.32 -2.21 -32.34
N ARG A 437 10.84 -2.38 -31.10
CA ARG A 437 9.86 -3.42 -30.75
C ARG A 437 8.50 -3.18 -31.39
N ASN A 438 8.03 -1.94 -31.45
CA ASN A 438 6.75 -1.62 -32.08
C ASN A 438 6.79 -1.95 -33.58
N SER A 439 7.84 -1.54 -34.31
CA SER A 439 7.99 -1.92 -35.73
C SER A 439 8.09 -3.43 -35.96
N ALA A 440 8.72 -4.17 -35.05
CA ALA A 440 8.74 -5.64 -35.10
C ALA A 440 7.34 -6.25 -34.85
N ILE A 441 6.57 -5.70 -33.90
CA ILE A 441 5.19 -6.10 -33.63
C ILE A 441 4.30 -5.84 -34.85
N ASP A 442 4.41 -4.67 -35.48
CA ASP A 442 3.64 -4.32 -36.68
C ASP A 442 3.96 -5.27 -37.85
N THR A 443 5.24 -5.62 -38.04
CA THR A 443 5.68 -6.59 -39.04
C THR A 443 5.08 -7.99 -38.79
N VAL A 444 5.04 -8.44 -37.53
CA VAL A 444 4.44 -9.71 -37.14
C VAL A 444 2.91 -9.69 -37.33
N ASN A 445 2.25 -8.59 -36.95
CA ASN A 445 0.81 -8.41 -37.14
C ASN A 445 0.42 -8.45 -38.63
N GLN A 446 1.20 -7.79 -39.50
CA GLN A 446 1.00 -7.85 -40.95
C GLN A 446 1.17 -9.29 -41.47
N THR A 447 2.25 -9.97 -41.06
CA THR A 447 2.51 -11.37 -41.45
C THR A 447 1.35 -12.30 -41.04
N ILE A 448 0.80 -12.13 -39.84
CA ILE A 448 -0.36 -12.90 -39.35
C ILE A 448 -1.62 -12.60 -40.18
N SER A 449 -1.82 -11.35 -40.58
CA SER A 449 -2.93 -10.93 -41.44
C SER A 449 -2.83 -11.58 -42.83
N ASP A 450 -1.65 -11.54 -43.44
CA ASP A 450 -1.38 -12.08 -44.78
C ASP A 450 -1.51 -13.61 -44.79
N GLU A 451 -0.99 -14.31 -43.77
CA GLU A 451 -1.12 -15.76 -43.61
C GLU A 451 -2.59 -16.17 -43.41
N LYS A 452 -3.35 -15.40 -42.62
CA LYS A 452 -4.79 -15.61 -42.41
C LYS A 452 -5.57 -15.44 -43.72
N GLN A 453 -5.27 -14.41 -44.51
CA GLN A 453 -5.91 -14.18 -45.79
C GLN A 453 -5.57 -15.27 -46.80
N THR A 454 -4.29 -15.67 -46.88
CA THR A 454 -3.81 -16.76 -47.74
C THR A 454 -4.48 -18.09 -47.39
N THR A 455 -4.57 -18.41 -46.09
CA THR A 455 -5.27 -19.60 -45.58
C THR A 455 -6.76 -19.57 -45.89
N ALA A 456 -7.43 -18.43 -45.74
CA ALA A 456 -8.85 -18.29 -46.07
C ALA A 456 -9.13 -18.51 -47.56
N THR A 457 -8.29 -17.95 -48.44
CA THR A 457 -8.38 -18.18 -49.90
C THR A 457 -8.10 -19.64 -50.27
N ALA A 458 -7.10 -20.28 -49.66
CA ALA A 458 -6.80 -21.69 -49.90
C ALA A 458 -7.96 -22.61 -49.45
N LEU A 459 -8.59 -22.30 -48.30
CA LEU A 459 -9.75 -23.05 -47.81
C LEU A 459 -10.98 -22.87 -48.71
N ALA A 460 -11.26 -21.66 -49.19
CA ALA A 460 -12.36 -21.39 -50.11
C ALA A 460 -12.19 -22.17 -51.43
N ASN A 461 -10.97 -22.20 -51.98
CA ASN A 461 -10.65 -22.98 -53.18
C ASN A 461 -10.84 -24.50 -52.96
N LEU A 462 -10.45 -25.01 -51.79
CA LEU A 462 -10.63 -26.43 -51.44
C LEU A 462 -12.12 -26.79 -51.29
N ILE A 463 -12.93 -25.91 -50.69
CA ILE A 463 -14.39 -26.10 -50.58
C ILE A 463 -15.02 -26.18 -51.97
N SER A 464 -14.72 -25.22 -52.85
CA SER A 464 -15.22 -25.23 -54.23
C SER A 464 -14.86 -26.53 -54.97
N ALA A 465 -13.60 -26.98 -54.87
CA ALA A 465 -13.16 -28.21 -55.53
C ALA A 465 -13.87 -29.47 -54.99
N ILE A 466 -14.26 -29.49 -53.71
CA ILE A 466 -15.05 -30.59 -53.12
C ILE A 466 -16.51 -30.55 -53.59
N GLU A 467 -17.09 -29.35 -53.74
CA GLU A 467 -18.45 -29.16 -54.25
C GLU A 467 -18.56 -29.53 -55.74
N ASP A 468 -17.56 -29.15 -56.54
CA ASP A 468 -17.45 -29.53 -57.96
C ASP A 468 -17.33 -31.06 -58.13
N GLU A 469 -16.44 -31.71 -57.36
CA GLU A 469 -16.28 -33.18 -57.38
C GLU A 469 -17.54 -33.91 -56.91
N ASN A 470 -18.21 -33.43 -55.85
CA ASN A 470 -19.49 -33.99 -55.42
C ASN A 470 -20.55 -33.88 -56.52
N THR A 471 -20.60 -32.75 -57.22
CA THR A 471 -21.52 -32.52 -58.34
C THR A 471 -21.23 -33.47 -59.50
N ALA A 472 -19.98 -33.54 -59.95
CA ALA A 472 -19.55 -34.43 -61.01
C ALA A 472 -19.82 -35.92 -60.69
N ARG A 473 -19.54 -36.33 -59.45
CA ARG A 473 -19.78 -37.69 -58.95
C ARG A 473 -21.27 -38.04 -58.90
N ASN A 474 -22.12 -37.11 -58.45
CA ASN A 474 -23.58 -37.31 -58.45
C ASN A 474 -24.13 -37.42 -59.88
N SER A 475 -23.64 -36.62 -60.83
CA SER A 475 -23.98 -36.78 -62.25
C SER A 475 -23.58 -38.15 -62.79
N ALA A 476 -22.35 -38.62 -62.50
CA ALA A 476 -21.89 -39.94 -62.92
C ALA A 476 -22.73 -41.09 -62.31
N ILE A 477 -23.08 -40.99 -61.02
CA ILE A 477 -23.98 -41.96 -60.35
C ILE A 477 -25.34 -42.00 -61.05
N ASN A 478 -25.91 -40.84 -61.41
CA ASN A 478 -27.19 -40.79 -62.13
C ASN A 478 -27.11 -41.42 -63.52
N THR A 479 -26.02 -41.19 -64.27
CA THR A 479 -25.77 -41.86 -65.56
C THR A 479 -25.67 -43.39 -65.41
N VAL A 480 -24.98 -43.88 -64.37
CA VAL A 480 -24.88 -45.32 -64.09
C VAL A 480 -26.24 -45.90 -63.71
N ASN A 481 -27.02 -45.23 -62.86
CA ASN A 481 -28.36 -45.67 -62.47
C ASN A 481 -29.33 -45.73 -63.68
N GLN A 482 -29.25 -44.77 -64.60
CA GLN A 482 -30.01 -44.81 -65.84
C GLN A 482 -29.58 -45.99 -66.71
N THR A 483 -28.28 -46.19 -66.91
CA THR A 483 -27.72 -47.32 -67.67
C THR A 483 -28.21 -48.68 -67.13
N ILE A 484 -28.17 -48.87 -65.80
CA ILE A 484 -28.70 -50.07 -65.13
C ILE A 484 -30.20 -50.25 -65.38
N THR A 485 -30.96 -49.16 -65.40
CA THR A 485 -32.41 -49.17 -65.67
C THR A 485 -32.71 -49.58 -67.11
N ASP A 486 -31.97 -49.01 -68.07
CA ASP A 486 -32.12 -49.28 -69.50
C ASP A 486 -31.69 -50.72 -69.84
N GLU A 487 -30.60 -51.21 -69.26
CA GLU A 487 -30.14 -52.60 -69.41
C GLU A 487 -31.14 -53.59 -68.79
N LYS A 488 -31.72 -53.27 -67.64
CA LYS A 488 -32.77 -54.09 -67.01
C LYS A 488 -34.03 -54.15 -67.88
N GLN A 489 -34.45 -53.03 -68.47
CA GLN A 489 -35.62 -52.98 -69.36
C GLN A 489 -35.37 -53.73 -70.68
N THR A 490 -34.17 -53.59 -71.25
CA THR A 490 -33.72 -54.32 -72.44
C THR A 490 -33.70 -55.82 -72.18
N THR A 491 -33.12 -56.24 -71.05
CA THR A 491 -33.07 -57.65 -70.60
C THR A 491 -34.47 -58.21 -70.39
N ALA A 492 -35.38 -57.47 -69.73
CA ALA A 492 -36.75 -57.89 -69.54
C ALA A 492 -37.50 -58.10 -70.87
N THR A 493 -37.30 -57.20 -71.84
CA THR A 493 -37.89 -57.31 -73.18
C THR A 493 -37.34 -58.52 -73.94
N ALA A 494 -36.02 -58.75 -73.88
CA ALA A 494 -35.39 -59.91 -74.49
C ALA A 494 -35.89 -61.24 -73.87
N LEU A 495 -36.10 -61.27 -72.55
CA LEU A 495 -36.65 -62.42 -71.84
C LEU A 495 -38.11 -62.70 -72.25
N THR A 496 -38.96 -61.67 -72.34
CA THR A 496 -40.35 -61.82 -72.82
C THR A 496 -40.38 -62.39 -74.24
N ASN A 497 -39.56 -61.86 -75.15
CA ASN A 497 -39.47 -62.36 -76.53
C ASN A 497 -39.01 -63.82 -76.59
N LEU A 498 -38.06 -64.22 -75.73
CA LEU A 498 -37.60 -65.60 -75.62
C LEU A 498 -38.69 -66.54 -75.09
N ILE A 499 -39.48 -66.09 -74.10
CA ILE A 499 -40.61 -66.85 -73.56
C ILE A 499 -41.65 -67.10 -74.65
N SER A 500 -42.08 -66.06 -75.37
CA SER A 500 -43.06 -66.22 -76.46
C SER A 500 -42.55 -67.15 -77.58
N ALA A 501 -41.28 -67.04 -77.96
CA ALA A 501 -40.68 -67.95 -78.95
C ALA A 501 -40.68 -69.43 -78.48
N ILE A 502 -40.52 -69.68 -77.17
CA ILE A 502 -40.61 -71.03 -76.57
C ILE A 502 -42.07 -71.52 -76.56
N GLU A 503 -43.03 -70.64 -76.29
CA GLU A 503 -44.47 -70.96 -76.29
C GLU A 503 -45.00 -71.25 -77.71
N ASP A 504 -44.57 -70.49 -78.72
CA ASP A 504 -44.87 -70.72 -80.14
C ASP A 504 -44.29 -72.05 -80.62
N GLU A 505 -43.04 -72.34 -80.25
CA GLU A 505 -42.36 -73.60 -80.55
C GLU A 505 -43.04 -74.81 -79.87
N ALA A 506 -43.45 -74.65 -78.59
CA ALA A 506 -44.20 -75.68 -77.88
C ALA A 506 -45.58 -75.94 -78.52
N THR A 507 -46.25 -74.87 -78.99
CA THR A 507 -47.53 -74.96 -79.72
C THR A 507 -47.36 -75.65 -81.07
N THR A 508 -46.29 -75.33 -81.79
CA THR A 508 -45.91 -75.97 -83.05
C THR A 508 -45.65 -77.46 -82.85
N ARG A 509 -44.79 -77.83 -81.89
CA ARG A 509 -44.52 -79.24 -81.55
C ARG A 509 -45.76 -79.98 -81.09
N ASN A 510 -46.64 -79.37 -80.28
CA ASN A 510 -47.90 -80.00 -79.88
C ASN A 510 -48.82 -80.26 -81.09
N SER A 511 -48.80 -79.38 -82.09
CA SER A 511 -49.53 -79.56 -83.35
C SER A 511 -48.93 -80.69 -84.19
N GLU A 512 -47.60 -80.78 -84.31
CA GLU A 512 -46.89 -81.89 -84.96
C GLU A 512 -47.11 -83.23 -84.26
N ILE A 513 -47.07 -83.26 -82.92
CA ILE A 513 -47.39 -84.42 -82.09
C ILE A 513 -48.85 -84.83 -82.32
N THR A 514 -49.77 -83.88 -82.39
CA THR A 514 -51.20 -84.15 -82.66
C THR A 514 -51.40 -84.72 -84.06
N ALA A 515 -50.77 -84.15 -85.09
CA ALA A 515 -50.81 -84.68 -86.46
C ALA A 515 -50.15 -86.06 -86.58
N THR A 516 -49.08 -86.29 -85.83
CA THR A 516 -48.41 -87.61 -85.71
C THR A 516 -49.34 -88.60 -85.02
N ASN A 517 -49.99 -88.23 -83.92
CA ASN A 517 -50.96 -89.06 -83.21
C ASN A 517 -52.19 -89.37 -84.07
N GLN A 518 -52.70 -88.41 -84.87
CA GLN A 518 -53.75 -88.65 -85.86
C GLN A 518 -53.28 -89.57 -86.98
N THR A 519 -52.01 -89.49 -87.40
CA THR A 519 -51.41 -90.40 -88.39
C THR A 519 -51.21 -91.81 -87.83
N VAL A 520 -50.83 -91.93 -86.56
CA VAL A 520 -50.77 -93.21 -85.84
C VAL A 520 -52.17 -93.78 -85.67
N ALA A 521 -53.15 -92.97 -85.27
CA ALA A 521 -54.55 -93.37 -85.12
C ALA A 521 -55.22 -93.71 -86.45
N SER A 522 -54.82 -93.10 -87.58
CA SER A 522 -55.34 -93.44 -88.91
C SER A 522 -54.68 -94.69 -89.49
N LYS A 523 -53.39 -94.92 -89.25
CA LYS A 523 -52.70 -96.20 -89.51
C LYS A 523 -53.21 -97.33 -88.60
N ALA A 524 -53.60 -97.00 -87.38
CA ALA A 524 -54.29 -97.89 -86.44
C ALA A 524 -55.82 -97.84 -86.59
N SER A 525 -56.35 -97.17 -87.62
CA SER A 525 -57.79 -96.93 -87.74
C SER A 525 -58.57 -98.22 -87.78
N THR A 526 -59.87 -98.12 -87.52
CA THR A 526 -60.84 -99.19 -87.73
C THR A 526 -60.73 -99.88 -89.08
N THR A 527 -60.09 -99.35 -90.13
CA THR A 527 -59.80 -100.15 -91.35
C THR A 527 -58.65 -101.14 -91.13
N ALA A 528 -57.52 -100.72 -90.58
CA ALA A 528 -56.40 -101.63 -90.27
C ALA A 528 -56.75 -102.55 -89.09
N LEU A 529 -57.42 -102.01 -88.07
CA LEU A 529 -57.88 -102.75 -86.91
C LEU A 529 -59.10 -103.64 -87.21
N SER A 530 -59.96 -103.32 -88.18
CA SER A 530 -61.00 -104.25 -88.67
C SER A 530 -60.44 -105.25 -89.68
N ASN A 531 -59.40 -104.93 -90.45
CA ASN A 531 -58.68 -105.97 -91.22
C ASN A 531 -57.97 -106.95 -90.27
N LEU A 532 -57.40 -106.46 -89.17
CA LEU A 532 -56.83 -107.30 -88.12
C LEU A 532 -57.93 -107.98 -87.29
N ALA A 533 -59.06 -107.35 -86.97
CA ALA A 533 -60.16 -107.94 -86.22
C ALA A 533 -61.09 -108.81 -87.07
N ALA A 534 -61.08 -108.71 -88.40
CA ALA A 534 -61.66 -109.72 -89.28
C ALA A 534 -60.76 -110.95 -89.32
N ARG A 535 -59.43 -110.75 -89.40
CA ARG A 535 -58.45 -111.82 -89.18
C ARG A 535 -58.53 -112.40 -87.77
N VAL A 536 -58.76 -111.60 -86.73
CA VAL A 536 -58.74 -112.04 -85.33
C VAL A 536 -60.10 -112.53 -84.87
N SER A 537 -61.26 -112.02 -85.29
CA SER A 537 -62.54 -112.74 -85.09
C SER A 537 -62.58 -114.06 -85.86
N SER A 538 -61.90 -114.16 -87.01
CA SER A 538 -61.62 -115.45 -87.65
C SER A 538 -60.80 -116.38 -86.72
N GLU A 539 -59.95 -115.85 -85.83
CA GLU A 539 -59.17 -116.59 -84.82
C GLU A 539 -59.83 -116.67 -83.41
N GLU A 540 -60.76 -115.79 -83.04
CA GLU A 540 -61.35 -115.63 -81.70
C GLU A 540 -62.82 -116.08 -81.64
N THR A 541 -63.47 -116.31 -82.78
CA THR A 541 -64.60 -117.26 -82.84
C THR A 541 -64.15 -118.67 -82.40
N LYS A 542 -62.84 -118.86 -82.17
CA LYS A 542 -62.24 -120.00 -81.49
C LYS A 542 -62.15 -119.83 -79.92
N SER A 543 -62.81 -118.85 -79.22
CA SER A 543 -62.76 -118.54 -77.72
C SER A 543 -63.91 -117.63 -77.10
N ALA A 544 -64.06 -117.46 -75.74
CA ALA A 544 -65.11 -116.60 -75.06
C ALA A 544 -65.08 -116.30 -73.49
N ALA A 545 -65.78 -115.21 -73.03
CA ALA A 545 -66.59 -114.96 -71.76
C ALA A 545 -66.10 -114.45 -70.30
N ALA A 546 -66.93 -113.60 -69.58
CA ALA A 546 -67.24 -113.40 -68.05
C ALA A 546 -66.87 -112.12 -67.11
N ILE A 547 -67.72 -111.65 -66.08
CA ILE A 547 -67.68 -110.36 -65.17
C ILE A 547 -68.56 -110.30 -63.78
N LEU A 548 -68.32 -109.49 -62.66
CA LEU A 548 -69.26 -109.08 -61.47
C LEU A 548 -68.86 -107.94 -60.37
N THR A 549 -69.75 -107.27 -59.50
CA THR A 549 -69.46 -106.31 -58.28
C THR A 549 -70.64 -105.89 -57.22
N MET A 550 -70.50 -104.94 -56.19
CA MET A 550 -71.41 -104.60 -54.97
C MET A 550 -71.43 -103.11 -54.29
N ASN A 551 -72.27 -102.72 -53.22
CA ASN A 551 -72.40 -101.34 -52.52
C ASN A 551 -73.33 -101.11 -51.21
N ALA A 552 -73.57 -99.85 -50.68
CA ALA A 552 -74.43 -99.42 -49.48
C ALA A 552 -75.49 -98.26 -49.71
N GLN A 553 -76.48 -97.98 -48.80
CA GLN A 553 -77.71 -97.13 -49.06
C GLN A 553 -78.33 -96.30 -47.87
N SER A 554 -79.28 -95.37 -48.20
CA SER A 554 -80.00 -94.38 -47.33
C SER A 554 -81.39 -94.85 -46.83
N ASP A 555 -81.96 -94.19 -45.80
CA ASP A 555 -83.36 -94.37 -45.34
C ASP A 555 -84.31 -93.19 -45.62
N ASP A 556 -85.60 -93.35 -45.29
CA ASP A 556 -86.74 -92.59 -45.82
C ASP A 556 -87.10 -91.27 -45.07
N ILE A 557 -86.32 -90.80 -44.08
CA ILE A 557 -86.60 -89.50 -43.40
C ILE A 557 -85.54 -88.41 -43.72
N GLY A 558 -84.45 -88.77 -44.40
CA GLY A 558 -83.53 -87.80 -45.01
C GLY A 558 -82.27 -87.47 -44.21
N ASP A 559 -82.07 -88.09 -43.06
CA ASP A 559 -80.77 -88.13 -42.37
C ASP A 559 -80.00 -89.38 -42.83
N LEU A 560 -78.70 -89.24 -43.13
CA LEU A 560 -77.91 -90.36 -43.67
C LEU A 560 -77.38 -91.24 -42.52
N GLU A 561 -78.13 -92.28 -42.15
CA GLU A 561 -77.68 -93.28 -41.17
C GLU A 561 -77.06 -94.53 -41.80
N ALA A 562 -75.76 -94.73 -41.57
CA ALA A 562 -75.07 -96.00 -41.85
C ALA A 562 -74.41 -96.50 -40.56
N GLN A 563 -75.05 -97.46 -39.89
CA GLN A 563 -74.57 -98.01 -38.62
C GLN A 563 -73.81 -99.32 -38.84
N VAL A 564 -72.51 -99.33 -38.55
CA VAL A 564 -71.72 -100.57 -38.46
C VAL A 564 -71.43 -100.87 -37.00
N PHE A 565 -72.20 -101.81 -36.44
CA PHE A 565 -71.96 -102.36 -35.12
C PHE A 565 -70.74 -103.28 -35.15
N LEU A 566 -69.66 -102.86 -34.47
CA LEU A 566 -68.45 -103.68 -34.30
C LEU A 566 -68.54 -104.54 -33.03
N GLY A 567 -69.29 -104.11 -32.00
CA GLY A 567 -69.63 -104.94 -30.84
C GLY A 567 -70.52 -104.26 -29.79
N VAL A 568 -71.00 -105.08 -28.84
CA VAL A 568 -71.76 -104.68 -27.64
C VAL A 568 -71.22 -105.41 -26.42
N ASN A 569 -71.19 -104.77 -25.25
CA ASN A 569 -70.73 -105.39 -24.01
C ASN A 569 -71.89 -105.99 -23.18
N ILE A 570 -71.53 -106.82 -22.19
CA ILE A 570 -72.45 -107.53 -21.29
C ILE A 570 -73.45 -106.61 -20.55
N ASN A 571 -73.12 -105.33 -20.36
CA ASN A 571 -73.98 -104.35 -19.69
C ASN A 571 -74.80 -103.50 -20.69
N GLY A 572 -74.89 -103.92 -21.95
CA GLY A 572 -75.72 -103.29 -22.99
C GLY A 572 -75.12 -102.05 -23.65
N LYS A 573 -73.84 -101.71 -23.40
CA LYS A 573 -73.20 -100.56 -24.05
C LYS A 573 -72.57 -100.95 -25.39
N VAL A 574 -72.80 -100.12 -26.41
CA VAL A 574 -72.33 -100.31 -27.79
C VAL A 574 -70.88 -99.82 -27.96
N THR A 575 -70.15 -100.43 -28.88
CA THR A 575 -68.93 -99.90 -29.49
C THR A 575 -69.02 -100.06 -31.00
N GLY A 576 -68.97 -98.95 -31.73
CA GLY A 576 -69.15 -98.92 -33.17
C GLY A 576 -68.86 -97.53 -33.72
N ILE A 577 -69.05 -97.39 -35.04
CA ILE A 577 -68.97 -96.11 -35.72
C ILE A 577 -70.41 -95.71 -36.04
N TYR A 578 -70.86 -94.62 -35.43
CA TYR A 578 -72.10 -93.96 -35.81
C TYR A 578 -71.74 -92.82 -36.75
N MET A 579 -72.22 -92.90 -37.99
CA MET A 579 -72.17 -91.82 -38.95
C MET A 579 -73.57 -91.24 -39.07
N SER A 580 -73.71 -89.97 -38.72
CA SER A 580 -74.90 -89.18 -38.99
C SER A 580 -74.50 -87.87 -39.66
N GLY A 581 -75.41 -87.31 -40.45
CA GLY A 581 -75.22 -85.99 -41.01
C GLY A 581 -76.53 -85.40 -41.46
N ASP A 582 -76.71 -84.12 -41.11
CA ASP A 582 -77.77 -83.29 -41.65
C ASP A 582 -77.23 -82.45 -42.83
N THR A 583 -78.07 -81.59 -43.38
CA THR A 583 -77.73 -80.71 -44.53
C THR A 583 -76.63 -79.66 -44.26
N SER A 584 -76.14 -79.56 -43.03
CA SER A 584 -75.19 -78.53 -42.56
C SER A 584 -73.97 -79.07 -41.81
N GLN A 585 -74.06 -80.23 -41.16
CA GLN A 585 -72.91 -80.90 -40.51
C GLN A 585 -72.98 -82.42 -40.66
N SER A 586 -71.83 -83.06 -40.89
CA SER A 586 -71.66 -84.52 -40.75
C SER A 586 -70.76 -84.81 -39.56
N ILE A 587 -71.20 -85.72 -38.69
CA ILE A 587 -70.52 -86.09 -37.45
C ILE A 587 -70.18 -87.58 -37.53
N ILE A 588 -68.98 -87.93 -37.06
CA ILE A 588 -68.59 -89.32 -36.82
C ILE A 588 -68.41 -89.49 -35.32
N ASP A 589 -69.40 -90.10 -34.68
CA ASP A 589 -69.35 -90.41 -33.26
C ASP A 589 -68.76 -91.81 -33.05
N ILE A 590 -67.58 -91.84 -32.43
CA ILE A 590 -66.94 -93.07 -31.95
C ILE A 590 -67.33 -93.23 -30.48
N MET A 591 -68.27 -94.13 -30.19
CA MET A 591 -68.89 -94.24 -28.86
C MET A 591 -68.22 -95.33 -28.00
N GLY A 592 -67.87 -95.00 -26.74
CA GLY A 592 -67.39 -95.99 -25.77
C GLY A 592 -66.92 -95.40 -24.42
N ASP A 593 -66.98 -96.20 -23.35
CA ASP A 593 -66.61 -95.78 -21.97
C ASP A 593 -65.12 -95.41 -21.80
N LYS A 594 -64.27 -95.96 -22.67
CA LYS A 594 -62.82 -95.73 -22.71
C LYS A 594 -62.35 -95.87 -24.14
N ILE A 595 -62.08 -94.74 -24.79
CA ILE A 595 -61.51 -94.70 -26.14
C ILE A 595 -60.00 -94.65 -26.03
N GLN A 596 -59.33 -95.53 -26.76
CA GLN A 596 -57.89 -95.73 -26.72
C GLN A 596 -57.37 -95.96 -28.12
N PHE A 597 -56.48 -95.09 -28.58
CA PHE A 597 -55.69 -95.35 -29.77
C PHE A 597 -54.41 -96.04 -29.31
N THR A 598 -54.39 -97.37 -29.45
CA THR A 598 -53.20 -98.19 -29.20
C THR A 598 -52.33 -98.16 -30.45
N ASN A 599 -51.04 -97.88 -30.29
CA ASN A 599 -50.09 -98.00 -31.38
C ASN A 599 -49.87 -99.48 -31.71
N PRO A 600 -50.20 -99.97 -32.92
CA PRO A 600 -50.18 -101.40 -33.22
C PRO A 600 -48.76 -101.99 -33.30
N ILE A 601 -47.73 -101.15 -33.38
CA ILE A 601 -46.32 -101.58 -33.43
C ILE A 601 -45.74 -101.73 -32.01
N THR A 602 -46.08 -100.83 -31.09
CA THR A 602 -45.53 -100.81 -29.72
C THR A 602 -46.47 -101.39 -28.67
N ASN A 603 -47.75 -101.57 -29.00
CA ASN A 603 -48.85 -101.94 -28.11
C ASN A 603 -49.08 -100.96 -26.93
N ASN A 604 -48.45 -99.77 -26.97
CA ASN A 604 -48.60 -98.70 -25.98
C ASN A 604 -49.80 -97.79 -26.30
N VAL A 605 -50.11 -96.93 -25.33
CA VAL A 605 -51.34 -96.13 -25.31
C VAL A 605 -51.02 -94.66 -25.53
N ASP A 606 -50.86 -94.31 -26.79
CA ASP A 606 -50.42 -92.98 -27.22
C ASP A 606 -51.49 -91.90 -26.92
N PHE A 607 -52.78 -92.26 -27.01
CA PHE A 607 -53.91 -91.40 -26.64
C PHE A 607 -54.97 -92.19 -25.83
N ARG A 608 -55.39 -91.63 -24.70
CA ARG A 608 -56.51 -92.15 -23.89
C ARG A 608 -57.33 -91.05 -23.24
N TRP A 609 -58.64 -91.15 -23.40
CA TRP A 609 -59.63 -90.52 -22.51
C TRP A 609 -60.17 -91.56 -21.52
N SER A 610 -60.37 -91.16 -20.26
CA SER A 610 -60.99 -91.99 -19.22
C SER A 610 -62.10 -91.21 -18.51
N ALA A 611 -63.35 -91.51 -18.84
CA ALA A 611 -64.51 -90.86 -18.24
C ALA A 611 -64.54 -91.03 -16.70
N ALA A 612 -64.13 -92.20 -16.19
CA ALA A 612 -64.10 -92.51 -14.76
C ALA A 612 -63.03 -91.73 -13.98
N GLN A 613 -61.88 -91.42 -14.59
CA GLN A 613 -60.82 -90.64 -13.95
C GLN A 613 -60.91 -89.13 -14.27
N ARG A 614 -61.80 -88.74 -15.20
CA ARG A 614 -61.89 -87.38 -15.77
C ARG A 614 -60.54 -86.85 -16.27
N SER A 615 -59.67 -87.77 -16.70
CA SER A 615 -58.28 -87.50 -17.06
C SER A 615 -58.06 -87.71 -18.55
N PHE A 616 -57.29 -86.78 -19.13
CA PHE A 616 -56.71 -86.92 -20.45
C PHE A 616 -55.26 -87.36 -20.29
N ALA A 617 -54.88 -88.45 -20.94
CA ALA A 617 -53.52 -88.96 -20.94
C ALA A 617 -53.03 -89.07 -22.39
N PHE A 618 -51.92 -88.40 -22.67
CA PHE A 618 -51.23 -88.43 -23.95
C PHE A 618 -49.78 -88.83 -23.74
N GLN A 619 -49.33 -89.85 -24.46
CA GLN A 619 -47.98 -90.38 -24.40
C GLN A 619 -47.26 -90.04 -25.71
N GLY A 620 -46.55 -88.92 -25.73
CA GLY A 620 -45.89 -88.39 -26.94
C GLY A 620 -45.35 -86.97 -26.76
N SER A 621 -45.30 -86.22 -27.86
CA SER A 621 -44.92 -84.79 -27.89
C SER A 621 -46.07 -83.90 -28.33
N ILE A 622 -46.27 -82.77 -27.66
CA ILE A 622 -47.19 -81.70 -28.06
C ILE A 622 -46.35 -80.61 -28.73
N ASN A 623 -46.58 -80.40 -30.03
CA ASN A 623 -45.79 -79.53 -30.88
C ASN A 623 -46.64 -78.34 -31.35
N LEU A 624 -46.51 -77.19 -30.70
CA LEU A 624 -47.21 -75.96 -31.06
C LEU A 624 -46.37 -75.20 -32.09
N ILE A 625 -46.66 -75.42 -33.37
CA ILE A 625 -45.89 -74.88 -34.50
C ILE A 625 -46.61 -73.65 -35.08
N GLY A 626 -46.07 -72.45 -34.80
CA GLY A 626 -46.55 -71.20 -35.35
C GLY A 626 -45.98 -70.87 -36.74
N ALA A 627 -46.18 -69.63 -37.19
CA ALA A 627 -45.59 -69.14 -38.43
C ALA A 627 -44.06 -68.95 -38.30
N THR A 628 -43.59 -68.36 -37.19
CA THR A 628 -42.19 -67.95 -36.97
C THR A 628 -41.49 -68.70 -35.83
N HIS A 629 -42.24 -69.14 -34.83
CA HIS A 629 -41.74 -69.80 -33.62
C HIS A 629 -42.47 -71.12 -33.37
N MET A 630 -41.86 -71.99 -32.57
CA MET A 630 -42.53 -73.20 -32.08
C MET A 630 -42.23 -73.41 -30.58
N ARG A 631 -43.21 -73.98 -29.86
CA ARG A 631 -43.03 -74.49 -28.50
C ARG A 631 -43.26 -76.00 -28.53
N LEU A 632 -42.29 -76.75 -28.03
CA LEU A 632 -42.36 -78.21 -27.95
C LEU A 632 -42.36 -78.63 -26.48
N SER A 633 -43.20 -79.60 -26.15
CA SER A 633 -43.28 -80.23 -24.84
C SER A 633 -43.43 -81.73 -25.01
N SER A 634 -42.69 -82.52 -24.24
CA SER A 634 -42.72 -83.99 -24.33
C SER A 634 -42.37 -84.61 -22.97
N ALA A 635 -42.99 -85.75 -22.68
CA ALA A 635 -42.65 -86.54 -21.50
C ALA A 635 -41.27 -87.23 -21.62
N ASN A 636 -40.80 -87.45 -22.85
CA ASN A 636 -39.46 -87.97 -23.15
C ASN A 636 -38.54 -86.81 -23.55
N ALA A 637 -37.27 -86.89 -23.13
CA ALA A 637 -36.29 -85.86 -23.44
C ALA A 637 -35.94 -85.81 -24.94
N PHE A 638 -35.79 -84.60 -25.49
CA PHE A 638 -35.59 -84.33 -26.91
C PHE A 638 -34.56 -83.22 -27.16
N GLY A 639 -34.31 -82.93 -28.44
CA GLY A 639 -33.33 -81.93 -28.88
C GLY A 639 -32.01 -82.56 -29.31
N SER A 640 -31.05 -81.72 -29.69
CA SER A 640 -29.79 -82.13 -30.32
C SER A 640 -28.95 -83.12 -29.51
N SER A 641 -29.21 -83.23 -28.21
CA SER A 641 -28.52 -84.09 -27.26
C SER A 641 -29.49 -84.80 -26.30
N ASN A 642 -30.79 -84.89 -26.65
CA ASN A 642 -31.88 -85.38 -25.79
C ASN A 642 -31.90 -84.70 -24.40
N GLN A 643 -31.72 -83.39 -24.38
CA GLN A 643 -31.57 -82.61 -23.15
C GLN A 643 -32.87 -81.93 -22.67
N PHE A 644 -33.82 -81.61 -23.56
CA PHE A 644 -35.01 -80.80 -23.25
C PHE A 644 -36.25 -81.62 -22.92
N ILE A 645 -37.08 -81.12 -22.01
CA ILE A 645 -38.48 -81.55 -21.81
C ILE A 645 -39.47 -80.42 -22.15
N GLU A 646 -39.01 -79.16 -22.11
CA GLU A 646 -39.65 -78.04 -22.81
C GLU A 646 -38.62 -77.19 -23.55
N TRP A 647 -38.98 -76.71 -24.73
CA TRP A 647 -38.16 -75.78 -25.52
C TRP A 647 -39.05 -74.79 -26.27
N PHE A 648 -38.63 -73.52 -26.29
CA PHE A 648 -39.26 -72.46 -27.07
C PHE A 648 -38.21 -71.65 -27.83
N GLY A 649 -38.47 -71.42 -29.12
CA GLY A 649 -37.54 -70.72 -30.01
C GLY A 649 -38.06 -70.66 -31.46
N PRO A 650 -37.18 -70.39 -32.44
CA PRO A 650 -37.56 -70.27 -33.84
C PRO A 650 -38.13 -71.58 -34.39
N LYS A 651 -38.96 -71.48 -35.43
CA LYS A 651 -39.53 -72.63 -36.14
C LYS A 651 -38.42 -73.41 -36.87
N LEU A 652 -38.16 -74.64 -36.43
CA LEU A 652 -37.14 -75.52 -36.99
C LEU A 652 -37.77 -76.87 -37.35
N LEU A 653 -38.14 -77.03 -38.61
CA LEU A 653 -38.78 -78.25 -39.14
C LEU A 653 -37.83 -79.03 -40.06
N ASN A 654 -38.12 -80.32 -40.23
CA ASN A 654 -37.49 -81.21 -41.19
C ASN A 654 -38.23 -81.15 -42.55
N GLY A 655 -37.76 -81.91 -43.55
CA GLY A 655 -38.36 -81.94 -44.89
C GLY A 655 -39.77 -82.52 -44.97
N SER A 656 -40.25 -83.19 -43.91
CA SER A 656 -41.61 -83.73 -43.80
C SER A 656 -42.59 -82.79 -43.09
N GLY A 657 -42.10 -81.67 -42.52
CA GLY A 657 -42.91 -80.72 -41.77
C GLY A 657 -42.94 -80.92 -40.25
N ASP A 658 -42.26 -81.94 -39.72
CA ASP A 658 -42.16 -82.20 -38.27
C ASP A 658 -40.99 -81.44 -37.63
N PRO A 659 -40.98 -81.21 -36.31
CA PRO A 659 -39.84 -80.59 -35.62
C PRO A 659 -38.52 -81.31 -35.85
N ASP A 660 -37.49 -80.58 -36.28
CA ASP A 660 -36.15 -81.11 -36.48
C ASP A 660 -35.37 -81.09 -35.16
N PHE A 661 -35.54 -82.14 -34.35
CA PHE A 661 -34.88 -82.28 -33.06
C PHE A 661 -33.35 -82.15 -33.14
N THR A 662 -32.70 -82.41 -34.27
CA THR A 662 -31.24 -82.25 -34.42
C THR A 662 -30.80 -80.78 -34.42
N LYS A 663 -31.69 -79.87 -34.83
CA LYS A 663 -31.44 -78.41 -34.89
C LYS A 663 -31.83 -77.68 -33.60
N ILE A 664 -32.55 -78.34 -32.69
CA ILE A 664 -33.05 -77.76 -31.43
C ILE A 664 -31.93 -77.80 -30.38
N LYS A 665 -31.44 -76.63 -29.98
CA LYS A 665 -30.23 -76.45 -29.16
C LYS A 665 -30.48 -75.44 -28.03
N GLU A 666 -29.55 -75.39 -27.07
CA GLU A 666 -29.58 -74.33 -26.04
C GLU A 666 -29.27 -72.96 -26.66
N SER A 667 -28.35 -72.94 -27.65
CA SER A 667 -27.88 -71.73 -28.32
C SER A 667 -28.89 -71.02 -29.22
N ASN A 668 -30.01 -71.66 -29.56
CA ASN A 668 -31.10 -71.06 -30.34
C ASN A 668 -32.45 -71.09 -29.60
N ALA A 669 -32.45 -71.48 -28.32
CA ALA A 669 -33.60 -71.34 -27.45
C ALA A 669 -33.78 -69.88 -27.02
N ILE A 670 -35.03 -69.43 -26.98
CA ILE A 670 -35.42 -68.21 -26.24
C ILE A 670 -35.61 -68.58 -24.77
N SER A 671 -36.19 -69.75 -24.50
CA SER A 671 -36.25 -70.37 -23.17
C SER A 671 -36.30 -71.89 -23.27
N PHE A 672 -35.85 -72.58 -22.21
CA PHE A 672 -35.89 -74.04 -22.13
C PHE A 672 -35.96 -74.56 -20.68
N LEU A 673 -36.46 -75.79 -20.54
CA LEU A 673 -36.32 -76.63 -19.36
C LEU A 673 -35.71 -77.97 -19.78
N LYS A 674 -34.60 -78.35 -19.14
CA LYS A 674 -33.92 -79.62 -19.39
C LYS A 674 -34.41 -80.75 -18.48
N ALA A 675 -34.19 -81.98 -18.92
CA ALA A 675 -34.54 -83.21 -18.21
C ALA A 675 -33.79 -83.36 -16.86
N ASP A 676 -32.67 -82.67 -16.69
CA ASP A 676 -31.91 -82.58 -15.43
C ASP A 676 -32.44 -81.51 -14.44
N GLY A 677 -33.50 -80.79 -14.82
CA GLY A 677 -34.10 -79.70 -14.04
C GLY A 677 -33.43 -78.34 -14.22
N SER A 678 -32.35 -78.22 -15.00
CA SER A 678 -31.75 -76.93 -15.33
C SER A 678 -32.57 -76.18 -16.39
N ALA A 679 -32.66 -74.86 -16.27
CA ALA A 679 -33.56 -74.05 -17.08
C ALA A 679 -32.97 -72.68 -17.44
N TYR A 680 -33.42 -72.14 -18.56
CA TYR A 680 -33.14 -70.77 -19.00
C TYR A 680 -34.44 -70.06 -19.34
N PHE A 681 -34.69 -68.92 -18.69
CA PHE A 681 -35.95 -68.18 -18.78
C PHE A 681 -35.83 -66.83 -19.50
N GLY A 682 -34.63 -66.46 -19.98
CA GLY A 682 -34.37 -65.20 -20.69
C GLY A 682 -34.04 -64.02 -19.77
N GLY A 683 -33.08 -63.18 -20.19
CA GLY A 683 -32.70 -61.93 -19.53
C GLY A 683 -31.23 -61.87 -19.08
N ALA A 684 -30.63 -60.67 -19.11
CA ALA A 684 -29.24 -60.44 -18.72
C ALA A 684 -29.16 -59.70 -17.37
N ILE A 685 -28.53 -60.33 -16.38
CA ILE A 685 -28.08 -59.67 -15.14
C ILE A 685 -26.61 -59.32 -15.32
N VAL A 686 -26.26 -58.03 -15.29
CA VAL A 686 -24.85 -57.60 -15.33
C VAL A 686 -24.22 -57.83 -13.95
N SER A 687 -23.54 -58.97 -13.81
CA SER A 687 -22.69 -59.32 -12.67
C SER A 687 -21.30 -59.66 -13.20
N GLY A 688 -20.25 -59.02 -12.69
CA GLY A 688 -18.85 -59.29 -13.08
C GLY A 688 -17.97 -58.07 -13.36
N THR A 689 -18.53 -56.85 -13.45
CA THR A 689 -17.77 -55.60 -13.66
C THR A 689 -17.06 -55.15 -12.38
N LEU A 690 -15.72 -55.13 -12.39
CA LEU A 690 -14.93 -54.61 -11.28
C LEU A 690 -14.85 -53.07 -11.34
N ASN A 691 -15.09 -52.41 -10.20
CA ASN A 691 -15.06 -50.95 -10.06
C ASN A 691 -14.33 -50.54 -8.78
N ASN A 692 -13.55 -49.46 -8.84
CA ASN A 692 -12.91 -48.84 -7.67
C ASN A 692 -12.78 -47.32 -7.89
N SER A 693 -12.90 -46.51 -6.84
CA SER A 693 -12.85 -45.05 -6.91
C SER A 693 -12.28 -44.45 -5.63
N LEU A 694 -11.42 -43.43 -5.77
CA LEU A 694 -10.87 -42.71 -4.63
C LEU A 694 -10.68 -41.22 -4.98
N ALA A 695 -10.70 -40.37 -3.94
CA ALA A 695 -10.47 -38.94 -4.05
C ALA A 695 -9.66 -38.41 -2.85
N THR A 696 -8.99 -37.27 -3.03
CA THR A 696 -8.40 -36.48 -1.94
C THR A 696 -8.83 -35.03 -2.01
N SER A 697 -8.98 -34.41 -0.83
CA SER A 697 -9.22 -32.98 -0.65
C SER A 697 -7.97 -32.19 -0.24
N SER A 698 -6.78 -32.83 -0.23
CA SER A 698 -5.52 -32.19 0.15
C SER A 698 -5.24 -30.96 -0.71
N LEU A 699 -5.03 -29.80 -0.07
CA LEU A 699 -4.64 -28.54 -0.72
C LEU A 699 -3.17 -28.50 -1.17
N SER A 700 -2.43 -29.60 -1.07
CA SER A 700 -1.03 -29.68 -1.52
C SER A 700 -0.91 -29.43 -3.02
N THR A 701 0.10 -28.68 -3.44
CA THR A 701 0.47 -28.49 -4.86
C THR A 701 0.94 -29.78 -5.54
N THR A 702 1.24 -30.82 -4.74
CA THR A 702 1.64 -32.15 -5.21
C THR A 702 0.74 -33.26 -4.63
N ALA A 703 -0.56 -33.01 -4.50
CA ALA A 703 -1.54 -33.98 -3.98
C ALA A 703 -1.53 -35.31 -4.75
N ILE A 704 -1.80 -36.42 -4.05
CA ILE A 704 -1.78 -37.79 -4.60
C ILE A 704 -3.06 -38.52 -4.19
N VAL A 705 -3.61 -39.31 -5.10
CA VAL A 705 -4.64 -40.32 -4.84
C VAL A 705 -4.16 -41.66 -5.38
N ASP A 706 -3.95 -42.64 -4.50
CA ASP A 706 -3.51 -44.00 -4.85
C ASP A 706 -4.68 -44.97 -4.66
N LEU A 707 -5.16 -45.59 -5.73
CA LEU A 707 -6.33 -46.49 -5.70
C LEU A 707 -6.05 -47.83 -5.00
N GLY A 708 -4.77 -48.13 -4.72
CA GLY A 708 -4.35 -49.48 -4.38
C GLY A 708 -4.44 -50.44 -5.57
N SER A 709 -4.43 -51.73 -5.27
CA SER A 709 -4.49 -52.78 -6.29
C SER A 709 -5.93 -52.99 -6.78
N PHE A 710 -6.13 -52.80 -8.08
CA PHE A 710 -7.34 -53.14 -8.81
C PHE A 710 -7.18 -54.55 -9.43
N GLY A 711 -8.02 -55.50 -9.01
CA GLY A 711 -8.11 -56.83 -9.65
C GLY A 711 -8.71 -56.72 -11.05
N SER A 712 -8.45 -57.70 -11.92
CA SER A 712 -8.95 -57.68 -13.30
C SER A 712 -9.40 -59.08 -13.72
N ASN A 713 -10.55 -59.15 -14.38
CA ASN A 713 -11.10 -60.34 -15.01
C ASN A 713 -10.56 -60.57 -16.44
N GLY A 714 -9.60 -59.74 -16.89
CA GLY A 714 -8.99 -59.82 -18.22
C GLY A 714 -9.57 -58.84 -19.24
N GLY A 715 -10.48 -57.97 -18.83
CA GLY A 715 -11.05 -56.90 -19.64
C GLY A 715 -10.10 -55.72 -19.84
N SER A 716 -10.60 -54.69 -20.52
CA SER A 716 -9.95 -53.38 -20.60
C SER A 716 -10.41 -52.51 -19.44
N ILE A 717 -9.49 -51.79 -18.79
CA ILE A 717 -9.84 -50.88 -17.69
C ILE A 717 -9.92 -49.46 -18.21
N ALA A 718 -11.11 -48.85 -18.13
CA ALA A 718 -11.27 -47.41 -18.29
C ALA A 718 -10.92 -46.71 -16.96
N ILE A 719 -10.07 -45.68 -17.03
CA ILE A 719 -9.53 -44.94 -15.89
C ILE A 719 -9.88 -43.46 -16.05
N ALA A 720 -10.96 -43.03 -15.40
CA ALA A 720 -11.38 -41.64 -15.38
C ALA A 720 -10.60 -40.87 -14.30
N CYS A 721 -9.86 -39.84 -14.70
CA CYS A 721 -9.10 -38.96 -13.83
C CYS A 721 -9.71 -37.56 -13.87
N SER A 722 -9.86 -36.89 -12.72
CA SER A 722 -10.40 -35.54 -12.66
C SER A 722 -9.82 -34.68 -11.54
N VAL A 723 -9.85 -33.37 -11.77
CA VAL A 723 -9.43 -32.32 -10.83
C VAL A 723 -10.47 -31.20 -10.80
N THR A 724 -10.69 -30.66 -9.60
CA THR A 724 -11.49 -29.45 -9.40
C THR A 724 -10.81 -28.59 -8.35
N LEU A 725 -10.59 -27.32 -8.66
CA LEU A 725 -10.07 -26.30 -7.76
C LEU A 725 -11.08 -25.15 -7.72
N SER A 726 -11.37 -24.64 -6.54
CA SER A 726 -12.09 -23.38 -6.39
C SER A 726 -11.52 -22.58 -5.23
N SER A 727 -11.53 -21.26 -5.30
CA SER A 727 -11.15 -20.38 -4.19
C SER A 727 -11.94 -19.09 -4.24
N GLN A 728 -12.45 -18.64 -3.09
CA GLN A 728 -13.26 -17.43 -2.98
C GLN A 728 -12.73 -16.51 -1.87
N TYR A 729 -12.73 -15.20 -2.10
CA TYR A 729 -12.45 -14.19 -1.08
C TYR A 729 -13.45 -13.03 -1.17
N ASN A 730 -14.08 -12.71 -0.04
CA ASN A 730 -14.91 -11.51 0.13
C ASN A 730 -14.00 -10.31 0.42
N TYR A 731 -13.83 -9.45 -0.58
CA TYR A 731 -12.91 -8.31 -0.57
C TYR A 731 -13.55 -7.08 0.06
N PHE A 732 -12.82 -6.42 0.98
CA PHE A 732 -13.24 -5.15 1.59
C PHE A 732 -12.02 -4.26 1.92
N SER A 733 -11.73 -3.27 1.07
CA SER A 733 -10.49 -2.46 1.12
C SER A 733 -10.70 -1.04 0.61
N ALA A 734 -9.84 -0.10 1.00
CA ALA A 734 -9.85 1.26 0.44
C ALA A 734 -9.41 1.30 -1.04
N THR A 735 -8.63 0.30 -1.48
CA THR A 735 -8.16 0.15 -2.86
C THR A 735 -9.16 -0.61 -3.72
N ALA A 736 -9.17 -0.32 -5.03
CA ALA A 736 -10.03 -1.01 -6.00
C ALA A 736 -9.63 -2.49 -6.16
N PRO A 737 -10.59 -3.41 -6.34
CA PRO A 737 -10.31 -4.83 -6.45
C PRO A 737 -9.72 -5.18 -7.82
N THR A 738 -8.52 -5.77 -7.83
CA THR A 738 -7.89 -6.36 -9.02
C THR A 738 -8.30 -7.83 -9.24
N VAL A 739 -8.29 -8.30 -10.48
CA VAL A 739 -8.65 -9.69 -10.83
C VAL A 739 -7.65 -10.66 -10.19
N PRO A 740 -8.09 -11.76 -9.53
CA PRO A 740 -7.16 -12.73 -8.95
C PRO A 740 -6.39 -13.49 -10.06
N PRO A 741 -5.18 -14.01 -9.80
CA PRO A 741 -4.42 -14.78 -10.77
C PRO A 741 -5.22 -15.96 -11.34
N ILE A 742 -5.00 -16.31 -12.60
CA ILE A 742 -5.68 -17.46 -13.22
C ILE A 742 -5.11 -18.76 -12.63
N PRO A 743 -5.93 -19.66 -12.06
CA PRO A 743 -5.45 -20.93 -11.53
C PRO A 743 -5.02 -21.87 -12.67
N TYR A 744 -3.92 -22.59 -12.45
CA TYR A 744 -3.39 -23.60 -13.37
C TYR A 744 -2.97 -24.85 -12.60
N CYS A 745 -3.18 -26.03 -13.18
CA CYS A 745 -2.62 -27.27 -12.64
C CYS A 745 -2.28 -28.29 -13.73
N SER A 746 -1.41 -29.24 -13.38
CA SER A 746 -1.11 -30.41 -14.20
C SER A 746 -1.29 -31.67 -13.36
N ILE A 747 -2.01 -32.65 -13.90
CA ILE A 747 -2.31 -33.92 -13.25
C ILE A 747 -1.82 -35.08 -14.12
N ARG A 748 -1.25 -36.10 -13.46
CA ARG A 748 -0.56 -37.22 -14.09
C ARG A 748 -1.06 -38.55 -13.54
N LEU A 749 -1.58 -39.40 -14.42
CA LEU A 749 -1.84 -40.80 -14.14
C LEU A 749 -0.51 -41.57 -14.16
N GLU A 750 -0.26 -42.33 -13.11
CA GLU A 750 0.92 -43.17 -12.94
C GLU A 750 0.47 -44.61 -12.63
N GLU A 751 1.08 -45.61 -13.29
CA GLU A 751 0.88 -47.03 -13.02
C GLU A 751 2.12 -47.60 -12.29
N TYR A 752 1.90 -48.50 -11.34
CA TYR A 752 2.99 -49.20 -10.66
C TYR A 752 3.46 -50.41 -11.48
N VAL A 753 4.69 -50.34 -12.01
CA VAL A 753 5.29 -51.36 -12.89
C VAL A 753 6.72 -51.65 -12.44
N GLY A 754 7.07 -52.93 -12.24
CA GLY A 754 8.44 -53.34 -11.95
C GLY A 754 9.06 -52.72 -10.69
N GLY A 755 8.25 -52.39 -9.68
CA GLY A 755 8.71 -51.75 -8.45
C GLY A 755 8.72 -50.21 -8.49
N SER A 756 8.46 -49.59 -9.64
CA SER A 756 8.48 -48.14 -9.86
C SER A 756 7.15 -47.59 -10.38
N TRP A 757 6.94 -46.28 -10.23
CA TRP A 757 5.76 -45.59 -10.77
C TRP A 757 6.07 -44.99 -12.15
N VAL A 758 5.38 -45.48 -13.18
CA VAL A 758 5.56 -45.09 -14.58
C VAL A 758 4.41 -44.17 -15.00
N ALA A 759 4.71 -43.02 -15.57
CA ALA A 759 3.71 -42.11 -16.11
C ALA A 759 2.97 -42.75 -17.30
N ARG A 760 1.63 -42.62 -17.33
CA ARG A 760 0.78 -43.08 -18.44
C ARG A 760 0.19 -41.94 -19.25
N GLN A 761 -0.27 -40.89 -18.59
CA GLN A 761 -0.80 -39.69 -19.24
C GLN A 761 -0.66 -38.50 -18.29
N THR A 762 -0.33 -37.33 -18.85
CA THR A 762 -0.33 -36.05 -18.14
C THR A 762 -1.23 -35.09 -18.89
N MET A 763 -2.12 -34.41 -18.17
CA MET A 763 -2.98 -33.36 -18.72
C MET A 763 -2.85 -32.10 -17.86
N SER A 764 -2.77 -30.96 -18.51
CA SER A 764 -2.75 -29.64 -17.86
C SER A 764 -4.04 -28.89 -18.15
N TYR A 765 -4.47 -28.10 -17.18
CA TYR A 765 -5.71 -27.34 -17.23
C TYR A 765 -5.45 -25.91 -16.74
N THR A 766 -6.07 -24.95 -17.41
CA THR A 766 -6.10 -23.54 -17.03
C THR A 766 -7.55 -23.19 -16.69
N GLY A 767 -7.76 -22.51 -15.57
CA GLY A 767 -9.09 -22.11 -15.10
C GLY A 767 -9.39 -20.65 -15.42
N THR A 768 -10.20 -20.03 -14.56
CA THR A 768 -10.55 -18.60 -14.63
C THR A 768 -10.38 -17.93 -13.26
N GLY A 769 -10.08 -16.63 -13.29
CA GLY A 769 -10.13 -15.73 -12.14
C GLY A 769 -11.07 -14.57 -12.46
N THR A 770 -12.03 -14.28 -11.59
CA THR A 770 -13.06 -13.25 -11.83
C THR A 770 -13.36 -12.43 -10.58
N ILE A 771 -14.01 -11.28 -10.78
CA ILE A 771 -14.57 -10.44 -9.72
C ILE A 771 -16.06 -10.29 -9.98
N SER A 772 -16.87 -10.35 -8.93
CA SER A 772 -18.31 -10.08 -8.97
C SER A 772 -18.71 -9.04 -7.91
N GLY A 773 -19.70 -8.20 -8.22
CA GLY A 773 -20.27 -7.23 -7.27
C GLY A 773 -19.28 -6.18 -6.77
N SER A 774 -18.51 -5.58 -7.68
CA SER A 774 -17.50 -4.57 -7.36
C SER A 774 -18.12 -3.19 -7.18
N GLU A 775 -18.38 -2.80 -5.93
CA GLU A 775 -19.10 -1.59 -5.55
C GLU A 775 -18.26 -0.73 -4.59
N TYR A 776 -18.30 0.60 -4.72
CA TYR A 776 -17.63 1.51 -3.79
C TYR A 776 -18.62 2.07 -2.76
N GLU A 777 -18.48 1.64 -1.51
CA GLU A 777 -19.32 2.05 -0.39
C GLU A 777 -18.83 3.39 0.17
N ARG A 778 -19.57 4.47 -0.13
CA ARG A 778 -19.18 5.85 0.22
C ARG A 778 -19.08 6.10 1.73
N GLU A 779 -19.90 5.42 2.54
CA GLU A 779 -19.92 5.57 4.00
C GLU A 779 -18.66 4.99 4.66
N SER A 780 -18.23 3.80 4.22
CA SER A 780 -17.03 3.14 4.76
C SER A 780 -15.73 3.56 4.06
N LYS A 781 -15.83 4.28 2.93
CA LYS A 781 -14.75 4.65 2.01
C LYS A 781 -13.97 3.44 1.51
N LYS A 782 -14.67 2.35 1.18
CA LYS A 782 -14.09 1.08 0.75
C LYS A 782 -14.84 0.45 -0.41
N TRP A 783 -14.09 -0.27 -1.22
CA TRP A 783 -14.63 -1.21 -2.20
C TRP A 783 -15.05 -2.51 -1.53
N ARG A 784 -16.25 -2.97 -1.88
CA ARG A 784 -16.77 -4.31 -1.61
C ARG A 784 -16.78 -5.10 -2.91
N ALA A 785 -16.31 -6.34 -2.89
CA ALA A 785 -16.37 -7.26 -4.02
C ALA A 785 -16.24 -8.72 -3.58
N VAL A 786 -16.51 -9.67 -4.47
CA VAL A 786 -16.14 -11.07 -4.28
C VAL A 786 -15.20 -11.50 -5.40
N LYS A 787 -14.04 -12.04 -5.03
CA LYS A 787 -13.06 -12.60 -5.96
C LYS A 787 -13.23 -14.11 -6.02
N HIS A 788 -13.32 -14.66 -7.23
CA HIS A 788 -13.48 -16.10 -7.47
C HIS A 788 -12.33 -16.62 -8.33
N GLN A 789 -11.90 -17.85 -8.06
CA GLN A 789 -10.98 -18.62 -8.89
C GLN A 789 -11.58 -20.01 -9.08
N ASN A 790 -11.67 -20.52 -10.30
CA ASN A 790 -12.23 -21.83 -10.59
C ASN A 790 -11.41 -22.56 -11.65
N LEU A 791 -11.17 -23.86 -11.48
CA LEU A 791 -10.57 -24.75 -12.48
C LEU A 791 -11.26 -26.11 -12.40
N GLY A 792 -11.69 -26.64 -13.53
CA GLY A 792 -12.16 -28.03 -13.66
C GLY A 792 -11.45 -28.70 -14.83
N GLY A 793 -11.15 -29.99 -14.69
CA GLY A 793 -10.51 -30.76 -15.74
C GLY A 793 -10.65 -32.27 -15.54
N SER A 794 -10.77 -33.01 -16.63
CA SER A 794 -10.80 -34.48 -16.60
C SER A 794 -10.22 -35.09 -17.87
N PHE A 795 -9.81 -36.35 -17.79
CA PHE A 795 -9.47 -37.19 -18.93
C PHE A 795 -9.75 -38.66 -18.58
N THR A 796 -9.93 -39.48 -19.61
CA THR A 796 -10.04 -40.93 -19.47
C THR A 796 -8.87 -41.59 -20.17
N TYR A 797 -8.22 -42.54 -19.50
CA TYR A 797 -7.19 -43.41 -20.06
C TYR A 797 -7.71 -44.85 -20.11
N THR A 798 -7.46 -45.59 -21.20
CA THR A 798 -7.87 -46.99 -21.31
C THR A 798 -6.64 -47.91 -21.23
N ASP A 799 -6.57 -48.72 -20.18
CA ASP A 799 -5.60 -49.80 -20.09
C ASP A 799 -6.08 -51.00 -20.92
N ASN A 800 -5.44 -51.18 -22.07
CA ASN A 800 -5.76 -52.21 -23.05
C ASN A 800 -4.97 -53.52 -22.87
N LYS A 801 -4.27 -53.74 -21.73
CA LYS A 801 -3.42 -54.94 -21.56
C LYS A 801 -4.20 -56.26 -21.55
N LYS A 802 -5.50 -56.26 -21.20
CA LYS A 802 -6.39 -57.45 -21.19
C LYS A 802 -5.77 -58.70 -20.52
N THR A 803 -5.35 -58.53 -19.26
CA THR A 803 -4.70 -59.54 -18.41
C THR A 803 -5.42 -59.65 -17.08
N THR A 804 -5.53 -60.84 -16.50
CA THR A 804 -6.10 -61.04 -15.15
C THR A 804 -5.19 -60.56 -14.01
N ALA A 805 -3.93 -60.21 -14.30
CA ALA A 805 -3.02 -59.64 -13.31
C ALA A 805 -3.54 -58.29 -12.77
N SER A 806 -3.54 -58.13 -11.44
CA SER A 806 -3.92 -56.87 -10.80
C SER A 806 -3.02 -55.72 -11.21
N ARG A 807 -3.60 -54.54 -11.42
CA ARG A 807 -2.85 -53.29 -11.71
C ARG A 807 -3.05 -52.31 -10.56
N ARG A 808 -2.08 -51.41 -10.35
CA ARG A 808 -2.19 -50.34 -9.34
C ARG A 808 -1.91 -49.00 -9.98
N TYR A 809 -2.84 -48.07 -9.78
CA TYR A 809 -2.80 -46.72 -10.36
C TYR A 809 -2.85 -45.66 -9.28
N ARG A 810 -2.18 -44.54 -9.54
CA ARG A 810 -2.36 -43.31 -8.76
C ARG A 810 -2.47 -42.10 -9.67
N LEU A 811 -3.25 -41.13 -9.24
CA LEU A 811 -3.33 -39.81 -9.83
C LEU A 811 -2.53 -38.84 -8.96
N ARG A 812 -1.62 -38.09 -9.59
CA ARG A 812 -0.73 -37.12 -8.92
C ARG A 812 -0.94 -35.75 -9.55
N MET A 813 -1.11 -34.72 -8.72
CA MET A 813 -0.86 -33.35 -9.13
C MET A 813 0.66 -33.14 -9.21
N THR A 814 1.17 -32.73 -10.38
CA THR A 814 2.61 -32.52 -10.62
C THR A 814 3.01 -31.06 -10.46
N SER A 815 2.07 -30.14 -10.72
CA SER A 815 2.24 -28.70 -10.49
C SER A 815 0.88 -28.04 -10.25
N ARG A 816 0.84 -27.00 -9.41
CA ARG A 816 -0.28 -26.07 -9.27
C ARG A 816 0.22 -24.66 -9.02
N SER A 817 -0.31 -23.68 -9.73
CA SER A 817 -0.03 -22.25 -9.58
C SER A 817 -1.32 -21.43 -9.70
N GLY A 818 -1.24 -20.13 -9.40
CA GLY A 818 -2.35 -19.18 -9.50
C GLY A 818 -3.43 -19.29 -8.42
N LEU A 819 -3.83 -20.50 -8.01
CA LEU A 819 -4.83 -20.72 -6.95
C LEU A 819 -4.34 -20.17 -5.61
N LEU A 820 -5.06 -19.19 -5.07
CA LEU A 820 -4.76 -18.56 -3.78
C LEU A 820 -5.33 -19.40 -2.64
N THR A 821 -4.44 -19.78 -1.71
CA THR A 821 -4.76 -20.62 -0.55
C THR A 821 -4.37 -19.96 0.78
N THR A 822 -4.34 -18.63 0.82
CA THR A 822 -4.06 -17.84 2.03
C THR A 822 -5.31 -17.73 2.91
N SER A 823 -5.16 -17.36 4.18
CA SER A 823 -6.24 -17.37 5.19
C SER A 823 -7.45 -16.48 4.89
N SER A 824 -7.33 -15.49 4.00
CA SER A 824 -8.45 -14.67 3.54
C SER A 824 -9.28 -15.35 2.44
N TYR A 825 -8.69 -16.31 1.73
CA TYR A 825 -9.37 -17.11 0.72
C TYR A 825 -9.90 -18.41 1.32
N SER A 826 -11.00 -18.91 0.78
CA SER A 826 -11.59 -20.21 1.10
C SER A 826 -11.29 -21.22 -0.03
N PRO A 827 -10.08 -21.81 -0.08
CA PRO A 827 -9.72 -22.74 -1.13
C PRO A 827 -10.35 -24.13 -0.93
N THR A 828 -10.71 -24.75 -2.04
CA THR A 828 -11.05 -26.16 -2.16
C THR A 828 -10.24 -26.78 -3.29
N GLN A 829 -9.79 -28.02 -3.07
CA GLN A 829 -9.15 -28.84 -4.08
C GLN A 829 -9.75 -30.23 -3.99
N ARG A 830 -10.06 -30.84 -5.13
CA ARG A 830 -10.46 -32.24 -5.24
C ARG A 830 -9.68 -32.84 -6.40
N LEU A 831 -8.98 -33.94 -6.12
CA LEU A 831 -8.36 -34.80 -7.13
C LEU A 831 -9.02 -36.18 -6.99
N SER A 832 -9.45 -36.79 -8.09
CA SER A 832 -10.15 -38.08 -8.07
C SER A 832 -9.81 -38.97 -9.25
N ILE A 833 -9.81 -40.28 -9.00
CA ILE A 833 -9.54 -41.32 -9.98
C ILE A 833 -10.53 -42.48 -9.78
N THR A 834 -11.11 -42.96 -10.87
CA THR A 834 -12.08 -44.07 -10.90
C THR A 834 -11.67 -45.06 -11.99
N THR A 835 -11.65 -46.34 -11.65
CA THR A 835 -11.34 -47.46 -12.55
C THR A 835 -12.55 -48.37 -12.70
N SER A 836 -12.91 -48.69 -13.94
CA SER A 836 -13.98 -49.64 -14.29
C SER A 836 -13.50 -50.61 -15.36
N GLU A 837 -13.71 -51.92 -15.17
CA GLU A 837 -13.37 -52.94 -16.15
C GLU A 837 -14.57 -53.32 -17.02
N GLY A 838 -14.41 -53.21 -18.34
CA GLY A 838 -15.39 -53.62 -19.36
C GLY A 838 -14.98 -54.86 -20.14
#